data_AF-A0A962K5H7-F1
#
_entry.id   AF-A0A962K5H7-F1
#
_cell.length_a   1.000
_cell.length_b   1.000
_cell.length_c   1.000
_cell.angle_alpha   90.00
_cell.angle_beta   90.00
_cell.angle_gamma   90.00
#
_symmetry.space_group_name_H-M   'P 1'
#
loop_
_entity.id
_entity.type
_entity.pdbx_description
1 polymer ?
#
loop_
_entity_poly.entity_id
_entity_poly.type
_entity_poly.pdbx_seq_one_letter_code
_entity_poly.pdbx_strand_id
1 'polypeptide(L)'
;MRSTTRLISSFIITSSALGLVPAAWSQSGTSVNEGDWPDYHGNMFAQRYSPLDQINAENVGTLEQAWSFSTANFGPTTDYNNPSTPLEVNGVLYADIASTRNVVALDATTGQVLWLWRPQEDERFDEAPRKGAGRGVAFWSDGNASRVLDVTPGYHLVSLDAETGIPDPNFGEDGIVDLFVGLRNADDPRFPYPDIGISAAPFVMNDVIVVGAAHRVGMRPRSRSNVKGDIRGFDVRTGELLWTFHTIPERGEYGYESWLDQGIEFTGNSGVWAPMSGDPELGLVYLPVESATGDRYGGDRPGDNLFSDSVVALDIKTGERRWHYQLTHHDIWDWDIPSAPVLADLPNGRKILMSVTKQSWVYTFDRTTGEPIWPIEERPVPAGDVPGEWYSPTQPIPTRPAPFDRQGFTEDDLIDFTPELRALALEATEGFRLAPSVYSAPSLADDADGTRGTLSLPSATGGANWEGSAIDPETGILYVPSRTALAVMTLDKDDESDIEYSAAFGVRVPRVQGLEIVKPPYGRITAIDMNSGEHLWMIANADTPERMANHRLLQGVDLPRTGIPTRAGVLLTKSLLFVAEGTGGPDASPIFRAVDKQTGDILAEIELPNLQTGLPMTYEHDGKQYIAMFVGGGGRPAELVAYALP
;
A
#
# COMPACT_ATOMS: atom_id res chain seq x y z
N MET A 1 -30.01 49.11 -71.74
CA MET A 1 -29.55 47.89 -71.06
C MET A 1 -28.79 48.31 -69.82
N ARG A 2 -29.39 48.16 -68.63
CA ARG A 2 -28.78 48.48 -67.33
C ARG A 2 -28.47 47.16 -66.64
N SER A 3 -27.21 46.94 -66.28
CA SER A 3 -26.74 45.78 -65.52
C SER A 3 -26.69 46.16 -64.03
N THR A 4 -27.45 45.45 -63.22
CA THR A 4 -27.49 45.54 -61.76
C THR A 4 -26.62 44.44 -61.15
N THR A 5 -25.56 44.82 -60.45
CA THR A 5 -24.73 43.93 -59.64
C THR A 5 -25.27 43.94 -58.21
N ARG A 6 -25.77 42.79 -57.72
CA ARG A 6 -26.16 42.59 -56.31
C ARG A 6 -24.99 41.99 -55.55
N LEU A 7 -24.56 42.66 -54.48
CA LEU A 7 -23.74 42.09 -53.42
C LEU A 7 -24.55 41.03 -52.66
N ILE A 8 -23.98 39.85 -52.49
CA ILE A 8 -24.49 38.81 -51.59
C ILE A 8 -23.72 38.96 -50.28
N SER A 9 -24.43 39.35 -49.23
CA SER A 9 -23.95 39.32 -47.84
C SER A 9 -24.14 37.91 -47.28
N SER A 10 -23.05 37.21 -46.99
CA SER A 10 -23.10 35.95 -46.24
C SER A 10 -23.09 36.28 -44.74
N PHE A 11 -24.19 35.98 -44.06
CA PHE A 11 -24.29 35.94 -42.60
C PHE A 11 -23.46 34.74 -42.10
N ILE A 12 -22.38 35.00 -41.36
CA ILE A 12 -21.72 33.97 -40.55
C ILE A 12 -22.47 33.92 -39.22
N ILE A 13 -23.23 32.85 -39.01
CA ILE A 13 -23.75 32.47 -37.69
C ILE A 13 -22.58 31.80 -36.96
N THR A 14 -21.96 32.51 -36.03
CA THR A 14 -21.09 31.91 -35.02
C THR A 14 -21.94 31.11 -34.05
N SER A 15 -22.05 29.80 -34.30
CA SER A 15 -22.49 28.85 -33.29
C SER A 15 -21.35 28.67 -32.28
N SER A 16 -21.47 29.33 -31.13
CA SER A 16 -20.66 29.01 -29.96
C SER A 16 -21.04 27.61 -29.48
N ALA A 17 -20.27 26.61 -29.90
CA ALA A 17 -20.30 25.29 -29.29
C ALA A 17 -19.64 25.42 -27.90
N LEU A 18 -20.45 25.71 -26.89
CA LEU A 18 -20.12 25.34 -25.51
C LEU A 18 -20.00 23.82 -25.52
N GLY A 19 -18.77 23.33 -25.54
CA GLY A 19 -18.49 21.93 -25.25
C GLY A 19 -18.93 21.66 -23.83
N LEU A 20 -20.14 21.12 -23.67
CA LEU A 20 -20.53 20.39 -22.48
C LEU A 20 -19.63 19.15 -22.45
N VAL A 21 -18.47 19.28 -21.80
CA VAL A 21 -17.79 18.12 -21.23
C VAL A 21 -18.83 17.54 -20.27
N PRO A 22 -19.27 16.27 -20.41
CA PRO A 22 -20.06 15.67 -19.35
C PRO A 22 -19.18 15.74 -18.11
N ALA A 23 -19.57 16.55 -17.12
CA ALA A 23 -19.05 16.39 -15.79
C ALA A 23 -19.35 14.93 -15.45
N ALA A 24 -18.33 14.08 -15.44
CA ALA A 24 -18.45 12.79 -14.80
C ALA A 24 -18.82 13.14 -13.36
N TRP A 25 -20.07 12.93 -12.98
CA TRP A 25 -20.49 13.11 -11.61
C TRP A 25 -19.60 12.18 -10.81
N SER A 26 -18.85 12.75 -9.86
CA SER A 26 -18.07 11.93 -8.94
C SER A 26 -19.01 10.92 -8.32
N GLN A 27 -18.63 9.65 -8.37
CA GLN A 27 -19.46 8.56 -7.86
C GLN A 27 -19.55 8.58 -6.33
N SER A 28 -18.83 9.46 -5.65
CA SER A 28 -19.02 9.76 -4.23
C SER A 28 -19.95 10.96 -3.99
N GLY A 29 -20.38 11.65 -5.05
CA GLY A 29 -21.16 12.90 -4.95
C GLY A 29 -20.36 14.14 -4.54
N THR A 30 -19.06 13.98 -4.27
CA THR A 30 -18.12 15.02 -3.83
C THR A 30 -16.71 14.76 -4.39
N SER A 31 -15.71 15.59 -4.07
CA SER A 31 -14.33 15.42 -4.51
C SER A 31 -13.33 16.14 -3.62
N VAL A 32 -12.05 15.73 -3.70
CA VAL A 32 -10.94 16.47 -3.05
C VAL A 32 -10.84 17.93 -3.47
N ASN A 33 -11.35 18.29 -4.64
CA ASN A 33 -11.35 19.68 -5.11
C ASN A 33 -12.43 20.53 -4.44
N GLU A 34 -13.44 19.90 -3.86
CA GLU A 34 -14.51 20.56 -3.10
C GLU A 34 -14.20 20.65 -1.61
N GLY A 35 -13.09 20.03 -1.17
CA GLY A 35 -12.63 20.04 0.21
C GLY A 35 -12.77 18.71 0.94
N ASP A 36 -13.46 17.73 0.35
CA ASP A 36 -13.74 16.44 0.98
C ASP A 36 -12.59 15.42 0.82
N TRP A 37 -12.71 14.23 1.43
CA TRP A 37 -11.78 13.11 1.24
C TRP A 37 -12.55 11.80 0.94
N PRO A 38 -13.18 11.68 -0.24
CA PRO A 38 -14.17 10.64 -0.51
C PRO A 38 -13.61 9.24 -0.76
N ASP A 39 -12.30 9.12 -1.04
CA ASP A 39 -11.64 7.84 -1.31
C ASP A 39 -10.47 7.62 -0.34
N TYR A 40 -10.04 6.37 -0.15
CA TYR A 40 -8.97 6.00 0.79
C TYR A 40 -7.69 6.86 0.65
N HIS A 41 -7.34 7.20 -0.58
CA HIS A 41 -6.18 8.03 -0.93
C HIS A 41 -6.58 9.44 -1.39
N GLY A 42 -7.75 9.93 -0.98
CA GLY A 42 -8.36 11.19 -1.39
C GLY A 42 -9.12 11.06 -2.71
N ASN A 43 -8.51 10.42 -3.71
CA ASN A 43 -9.15 10.16 -4.99
C ASN A 43 -8.80 8.76 -5.54
N MET A 44 -9.55 8.32 -6.55
CA MET A 44 -9.32 7.03 -7.25
C MET A 44 -7.93 6.91 -7.91
N PHE A 45 -7.22 8.03 -8.14
CA PHE A 45 -5.86 8.05 -8.68
C PHE A 45 -4.78 7.75 -7.64
N ALA A 46 -5.18 7.56 -6.37
CA ALA A 46 -4.30 7.26 -5.26
C ALA A 46 -3.23 8.33 -4.96
N GLN A 47 -3.55 9.62 -5.17
CA GLN A 47 -2.54 10.69 -5.13
C GLN A 47 -2.19 11.17 -3.73
N ARG A 48 -3.09 10.98 -2.75
CA ARG A 48 -2.95 11.50 -1.37
C ARG A 48 -2.69 13.01 -1.34
N TYR A 49 -3.28 13.73 -2.29
CA TYR A 49 -3.18 15.17 -2.48
C TYR A 49 -4.52 15.86 -2.23
N SER A 50 -4.48 16.98 -1.51
CA SER A 50 -5.59 17.92 -1.39
C SER A 50 -5.17 19.31 -1.88
N PRO A 51 -6.01 20.02 -2.65
CA PRO A 51 -5.73 21.39 -3.08
C PRO A 51 -5.94 22.44 -1.98
N LEU A 52 -6.40 22.04 -0.78
CA LEU A 52 -6.60 22.96 0.34
C LEU A 52 -5.29 23.64 0.75
N ASP A 53 -5.36 24.94 1.06
CA ASP A 53 -4.21 25.76 1.45
C ASP A 53 -4.47 26.67 2.66
N GLN A 54 -5.58 26.45 3.39
CA GLN A 54 -5.89 27.18 4.62
C GLN A 54 -4.79 26.95 5.67
N ILE A 55 -4.32 25.71 5.80
CA ILE A 55 -3.12 25.35 6.56
C ILE A 55 -1.90 25.44 5.62
N ASN A 56 -0.95 26.30 5.96
CA ASN A 56 0.23 26.58 5.15
C ASN A 56 1.45 26.94 6.03
N ALA A 57 2.59 27.23 5.39
CA ALA A 57 3.85 27.50 6.06
C ALA A 57 3.80 28.64 7.10
N GLU A 58 2.88 29.60 6.98
CA GLU A 58 2.78 30.75 7.89
C GLU A 58 2.05 30.41 9.19
N ASN A 59 1.17 29.42 9.19
CA ASN A 59 0.26 29.12 10.30
C ASN A 59 0.29 27.67 10.80
N VAL A 60 0.94 26.75 10.09
CA VAL A 60 0.95 25.32 10.46
C VAL A 60 1.52 25.05 11.86
N GLY A 61 2.42 25.90 12.34
CA GLY A 61 2.96 25.82 13.71
C GLY A 61 1.96 26.18 14.82
N THR A 62 0.73 26.59 14.50
CA THR A 62 -0.32 26.92 15.47
C THR A 62 -1.47 25.91 15.46
N LEU A 63 -1.31 24.74 14.84
CA LEU A 63 -2.33 23.70 14.86
C LEU A 63 -2.56 23.19 16.29
N GLU A 64 -3.83 23.01 16.64
CA GLU A 64 -4.27 22.44 17.90
C GLU A 64 -5.17 21.23 17.64
N GLN A 65 -5.19 20.27 18.58
CA GLN A 65 -6.12 19.15 18.50
C GLN A 65 -7.55 19.68 18.69
N ALA A 66 -8.36 19.59 17.63
CA ALA A 66 -9.75 20.05 17.63
C ALA A 66 -10.67 19.07 18.37
N TRP A 67 -10.49 17.77 18.13
CA TRP A 67 -11.24 16.70 18.78
C TRP A 67 -10.50 15.35 18.67
N SER A 68 -10.97 14.36 19.43
CA SER A 68 -10.47 12.97 19.37
C SER A 68 -11.58 11.96 19.65
N PHE A 69 -11.51 10.79 19.04
CA PHE A 69 -12.42 9.65 19.21
C PHE A 69 -11.65 8.37 19.55
N SER A 70 -11.96 7.71 20.67
CA SER A 70 -11.24 6.52 21.16
C SER A 70 -11.92 5.21 20.77
N THR A 71 -11.13 4.19 20.40
CA THR A 71 -11.64 2.86 20.02
C THR A 71 -11.83 1.88 21.20
N ALA A 72 -11.54 2.31 22.44
CA ALA A 72 -11.35 1.45 23.62
C ALA A 72 -12.48 0.44 23.93
N ASN A 73 -13.72 0.74 23.55
CA ASN A 73 -14.90 -0.03 23.96
C ASN A 73 -15.62 -0.74 22.80
N PHE A 74 -14.98 -0.85 21.63
CA PHE A 74 -15.64 -1.32 20.42
C PHE A 74 -15.22 -2.73 19.96
N GLY A 75 -14.35 -3.43 20.69
CA GLY A 75 -13.90 -4.77 20.32
C GLY A 75 -13.64 -5.70 21.51
N PRO A 76 -13.56 -7.02 21.27
CA PRO A 76 -13.20 -8.02 22.28
C PRO A 76 -11.76 -7.88 22.77
N THR A 77 -10.89 -7.24 21.99
CA THR A 77 -9.50 -6.95 22.36
C THR A 77 -9.16 -5.50 22.06
N THR A 78 -8.11 -4.99 22.71
CA THR A 78 -7.62 -3.64 22.45
C THR A 78 -7.08 -3.53 21.03
N ASP A 79 -7.71 -2.67 20.25
CA ASP A 79 -7.18 -2.18 18.98
C ASP A 79 -6.11 -1.12 19.26
N TYR A 80 -4.85 -1.51 19.27
CA TYR A 80 -3.72 -0.60 19.56
C TYR A 80 -2.98 -0.14 18.31
N ASN A 81 -3.35 -0.65 17.13
CA ASN A 81 -2.71 -0.36 15.86
C ASN A 81 -3.77 -0.36 14.76
N ASN A 82 -4.47 0.77 14.62
CA ASN A 82 -5.53 0.92 13.64
C ASN A 82 -4.96 1.60 12.38
N PRO A 83 -4.84 0.89 11.24
CA PRO A 83 -4.30 1.43 10.01
C PRO A 83 -5.35 2.10 9.11
N SER A 84 -6.58 2.24 9.59
CA SER A 84 -7.68 2.85 8.87
C SER A 84 -7.36 4.29 8.48
N THR A 85 -7.76 4.68 7.27
CA THR A 85 -7.83 6.09 6.87
C THR A 85 -9.30 6.43 6.68
N PRO A 86 -9.87 7.34 7.48
CA PRO A 86 -11.26 7.74 7.32
C PRO A 86 -11.53 8.32 5.93
N LEU A 87 -12.75 8.13 5.46
CA LEU A 87 -13.31 8.91 4.36
C LEU A 87 -14.07 10.10 4.94
N GLU A 88 -14.02 11.24 4.29
CA GLU A 88 -14.87 12.39 4.61
C GLU A 88 -15.76 12.71 3.40
N VAL A 89 -17.07 12.76 3.64
CA VAL A 89 -18.08 13.10 2.64
C VAL A 89 -19.16 13.96 3.30
N ASN A 90 -19.32 15.20 2.85
CA ASN A 90 -20.37 16.12 3.29
C ASN A 90 -20.50 16.30 4.82
N GLY A 91 -19.39 16.40 5.54
CA GLY A 91 -19.36 16.61 6.99
C GLY A 91 -19.44 15.34 7.83
N VAL A 92 -19.39 14.16 7.21
CA VAL A 92 -19.40 12.86 7.90
C VAL A 92 -18.12 12.10 7.62
N LEU A 93 -17.48 11.64 8.69
CA LEU A 93 -16.34 10.73 8.63
C LEU A 93 -16.79 9.28 8.73
N TYR A 94 -16.35 8.44 7.80
CA TYR A 94 -16.57 6.99 7.83
C TYR A 94 -15.25 6.25 8.00
N ALA A 95 -15.17 5.34 8.98
CA ALA A 95 -13.94 4.63 9.26
C ALA A 95 -14.18 3.24 9.86
N ASP A 96 -13.22 2.34 9.64
CA ASP A 96 -13.15 1.11 10.41
C ASP A 96 -12.46 1.29 11.75
N ILE A 97 -13.01 0.63 12.77
CA ILE A 97 -12.50 0.64 14.14
C ILE A 97 -12.50 -0.75 14.76
N ALA A 98 -11.69 -0.89 15.81
CA ALA A 98 -11.64 -2.05 16.69
C ALA A 98 -11.12 -3.34 16.04
N SER A 99 -10.85 -4.35 16.87
CA SER A 99 -10.30 -5.63 16.44
C SER A 99 -11.22 -6.43 15.51
N THR A 100 -12.51 -6.08 15.47
CA THR A 100 -13.58 -6.75 14.72
C THR A 100 -13.98 -6.03 13.44
N ARG A 101 -13.30 -4.94 13.04
CA ARG A 101 -13.63 -4.12 11.86
C ARG A 101 -15.09 -3.66 11.89
N ASN A 102 -15.41 -2.87 12.91
CA ASN A 102 -16.70 -2.21 12.97
C ASN A 102 -16.62 -0.96 12.11
N VAL A 103 -17.72 -0.63 11.43
CA VAL A 103 -17.83 0.61 10.66
C VAL A 103 -18.49 1.68 11.52
N VAL A 104 -17.86 2.84 11.65
CA VAL A 104 -18.41 4.00 12.38
C VAL A 104 -18.61 5.18 11.45
N ALA A 105 -19.70 5.91 11.65
CA ALA A 105 -19.89 7.26 11.12
C ALA A 105 -19.78 8.29 12.24
N LEU A 106 -18.99 9.34 12.02
CA LEU A 106 -18.73 10.41 12.96
C LEU A 106 -19.07 11.76 12.34
N ASP A 107 -19.60 12.69 13.13
CA ASP A 107 -19.63 14.10 12.76
C ASP A 107 -18.19 14.61 12.60
N ALA A 108 -17.87 15.17 11.43
CA ALA A 108 -16.50 15.54 11.08
C ALA A 108 -15.96 16.73 11.89
N THR A 109 -16.82 17.52 12.53
CA THR A 109 -16.39 18.70 13.30
C THR A 109 -16.18 18.42 14.78
N THR A 110 -16.79 17.34 15.29
CA THR A 110 -16.82 17.03 16.73
C THR A 110 -16.35 15.63 17.09
N GLY A 111 -16.28 14.70 16.13
CA GLY A 111 -16.04 13.28 16.39
C GLY A 111 -17.22 12.58 17.07
N GLN A 112 -18.41 13.18 17.08
CA GLN A 112 -19.63 12.57 17.64
C GLN A 112 -20.04 11.36 16.81
N VAL A 113 -20.26 10.21 17.46
CA VAL A 113 -20.81 9.02 16.80
C VAL A 113 -22.24 9.29 16.33
N LEU A 114 -22.45 9.17 15.02
CA LEU A 114 -23.76 9.24 14.37
C LEU A 114 -24.40 7.85 14.35
N TRP A 115 -23.65 6.86 13.88
CA TRP A 115 -24.02 5.45 13.92
C TRP A 115 -22.79 4.54 13.97
N LEU A 116 -23.01 3.28 14.36
CA LEU A 116 -22.00 2.23 14.42
C LEU A 116 -22.62 0.91 13.96
N TRP A 117 -21.95 0.23 13.05
CA TRP A 117 -22.28 -1.12 12.63
C TRP A 117 -21.16 -2.10 12.99
N ARG A 118 -21.52 -3.28 13.46
CA ARG A 118 -20.56 -4.33 13.85
C ARG A 118 -20.94 -5.66 13.19
N PRO A 119 -20.00 -6.33 12.49
CA PRO A 119 -20.23 -7.67 11.98
C PRO A 119 -20.33 -8.71 13.10
N GLN A 120 -21.13 -9.76 12.89
CA GLN A 120 -21.26 -10.92 13.79
C GLN A 120 -20.94 -12.18 12.99
N GLU A 121 -19.72 -12.70 13.13
CA GLU A 121 -19.21 -13.75 12.23
C GLU A 121 -18.78 -15.02 12.97
N ASP A 122 -18.90 -15.05 14.30
CA ASP A 122 -18.59 -16.21 15.16
C ASP A 122 -17.24 -16.89 14.78
N GLU A 123 -17.25 -18.21 14.54
CA GLU A 123 -16.06 -19.00 14.20
C GLU A 123 -15.34 -18.48 12.93
N ARG A 124 -16.07 -17.84 12.01
CA ARG A 124 -15.49 -17.27 10.79
C ARG A 124 -14.59 -16.08 11.11
N PHE A 125 -14.90 -15.27 12.14
CA PHE A 125 -13.99 -14.25 12.65
C PHE A 125 -12.77 -14.89 13.34
N ASP A 126 -12.97 -15.98 14.09
CA ASP A 126 -11.89 -16.66 14.79
C ASP A 126 -10.86 -17.28 13.83
N GLU A 127 -11.31 -17.74 12.66
CA GLU A 127 -10.47 -18.37 11.65
C GLU A 127 -9.97 -17.42 10.55
N ALA A 128 -10.45 -16.16 10.54
CA ALA A 128 -10.08 -15.14 9.56
C ALA A 128 -8.56 -14.88 9.53
N PRO A 129 -7.92 -14.89 8.34
CA PRO A 129 -6.48 -14.64 8.22
C PRO A 129 -6.11 -13.16 8.41
N ARG A 130 -7.07 -12.25 8.19
CA ARG A 130 -6.88 -10.79 8.24
C ARG A 130 -7.91 -10.14 9.16
N LYS A 131 -7.54 -10.00 10.44
CA LYS A 131 -8.34 -9.36 11.50
C LYS A 131 -7.91 -7.91 11.75
N GLY A 132 -8.49 -7.28 12.77
CA GLY A 132 -8.24 -5.88 13.09
C GLY A 132 -9.10 -4.94 12.27
N ALA A 133 -8.91 -3.64 12.48
CA ALA A 133 -9.72 -2.61 11.84
C ALA A 133 -9.62 -2.64 10.30
N GLY A 134 -8.59 -3.24 9.70
CA GLY A 134 -8.40 -3.06 8.25
C GLY A 134 -7.99 -1.62 7.92
N ARG A 135 -7.93 -1.29 6.63
CA ARG A 135 -7.43 0.00 6.15
C ARG A 135 -8.53 1.03 5.90
N GLY A 136 -9.80 0.71 6.11
CA GLY A 136 -10.90 1.64 5.94
C GLY A 136 -11.94 1.10 4.98
N VAL A 137 -12.93 1.94 4.70
CA VAL A 137 -14.11 1.64 3.91
C VAL A 137 -14.05 2.26 2.51
N ALA A 138 -15.01 1.93 1.66
CA ALA A 138 -15.29 2.64 0.42
C ALA A 138 -16.65 3.34 0.48
N PHE A 139 -16.83 4.39 -0.33
CA PHE A 139 -18.07 5.14 -0.42
C PHE A 139 -18.62 5.12 -1.85
N TRP A 140 -19.94 5.08 -1.98
CA TRP A 140 -20.62 5.14 -3.27
C TRP A 140 -21.90 5.96 -3.17
N SER A 141 -22.21 6.73 -4.22
CA SER A 141 -23.47 7.44 -4.40
C SER A 141 -23.85 7.56 -5.87
N ASP A 142 -25.14 7.50 -6.17
CA ASP A 142 -25.70 7.91 -7.46
C ASP A 142 -26.52 9.21 -7.37
N GLY A 143 -26.37 9.94 -6.27
CA GLY A 143 -27.13 11.15 -5.94
C GLY A 143 -28.53 10.88 -5.39
N ASN A 144 -29.05 9.65 -5.47
CA ASN A 144 -30.32 9.26 -4.83
C ASN A 144 -30.08 8.38 -3.60
N ALA A 145 -29.11 7.46 -3.67
CA ALA A 145 -28.68 6.62 -2.57
C ALA A 145 -27.19 6.82 -2.31
N SER A 146 -26.78 6.64 -1.06
CA SER A 146 -25.38 6.68 -0.64
C SER A 146 -25.07 5.48 0.25
N ARG A 147 -23.92 4.84 0.01
CA ARG A 147 -23.53 3.58 0.63
C ARG A 147 -22.12 3.65 1.18
N VAL A 148 -21.92 3.05 2.33
CA VAL A 148 -20.61 2.69 2.86
C VAL A 148 -20.40 1.19 2.62
N LEU A 149 -19.27 0.85 2.02
CA LEU A 149 -18.94 -0.51 1.58
C LEU A 149 -17.69 -0.98 2.31
N ASP A 150 -17.72 -2.19 2.84
CA ASP A 150 -16.60 -2.80 3.54
C ASP A 150 -16.53 -4.31 3.25
N VAL A 151 -15.38 -4.92 3.49
CA VAL A 151 -15.24 -6.37 3.56
C VAL A 151 -14.81 -6.76 4.97
N THR A 152 -15.65 -7.53 5.65
CA THR A 152 -15.45 -7.95 7.04
C THR A 152 -14.25 -8.90 7.20
N PRO A 153 -13.73 -9.14 8.42
CA PRO A 153 -12.68 -10.12 8.67
C PRO A 153 -13.05 -11.52 8.20
N GLY A 154 -14.31 -11.93 8.38
CA GLY A 154 -14.82 -13.18 7.84
C GLY A 154 -14.92 -13.20 6.31
N TYR A 155 -14.57 -12.14 5.57
CA TYR A 155 -14.67 -12.12 4.11
C TYR A 155 -16.14 -12.11 3.63
N HIS A 156 -16.94 -11.21 4.20
CA HIS A 156 -18.24 -10.83 3.67
C HIS A 156 -18.14 -9.42 3.09
N LEU A 157 -18.59 -9.20 1.84
CA LEU A 157 -18.77 -7.86 1.28
C LEU A 157 -20.09 -7.30 1.79
N VAL A 158 -20.06 -6.12 2.40
CA VAL A 158 -21.23 -5.50 3.02
C VAL A 158 -21.52 -4.14 2.43
N SER A 159 -22.82 -3.82 2.31
CA SER A 159 -23.31 -2.50 1.89
C SER A 159 -24.21 -1.92 2.97
N LEU A 160 -23.83 -0.78 3.51
CA LEU A 160 -24.55 -0.05 4.55
C LEU A 160 -25.10 1.25 3.98
N ASP A 161 -26.33 1.60 4.33
CA ASP A 161 -26.86 2.95 4.09
C ASP A 161 -25.99 3.99 4.82
N ALA A 162 -25.52 5.00 4.09
CA ALA A 162 -24.53 5.94 4.61
C ALA A 162 -25.07 6.85 5.74
N GLU A 163 -26.39 7.10 5.79
CA GLU A 163 -27.02 7.95 6.80
C GLU A 163 -27.31 7.18 8.09
N THR A 164 -27.67 5.90 7.98
CA THR A 164 -28.21 5.12 9.10
C THR A 164 -27.31 3.97 9.58
N GLY A 165 -26.37 3.51 8.74
CA GLY A 165 -25.56 2.32 9.00
C GLY A 165 -26.34 1.00 8.93
N ILE A 166 -27.60 1.03 8.46
CA ILE A 166 -28.42 -0.17 8.28
C ILE A 166 -27.98 -0.88 6.99
N PRO A 167 -27.76 -2.20 7.00
CA PRO A 167 -27.45 -2.96 5.78
C PRO A 167 -28.51 -2.75 4.70
N ASP A 168 -28.09 -2.51 3.45
CA ASP A 168 -28.99 -2.31 2.32
C ASP A 168 -29.70 -3.62 1.96
N PRO A 169 -31.02 -3.75 2.18
CA PRO A 169 -31.73 -5.01 1.93
C PRO A 169 -31.76 -5.42 0.45
N ASN A 170 -31.35 -4.55 -0.49
CA ASN A 170 -31.29 -4.88 -1.91
C ASN A 170 -29.92 -5.39 -2.38
N PHE A 171 -28.93 -5.44 -1.48
CA PHE A 171 -27.57 -5.87 -1.80
C PHE A 171 -27.31 -7.27 -1.25
N GLY A 172 -27.00 -8.23 -2.12
CA GLY A 172 -26.77 -9.62 -1.73
C GLY A 172 -27.96 -10.22 -0.97
N GLU A 173 -27.66 -10.91 0.14
CA GLU A 173 -28.64 -11.36 1.12
C GLU A 173 -28.65 -10.38 2.31
N ASP A 174 -29.69 -9.54 2.38
CA ASP A 174 -29.91 -8.55 3.46
C ASP A 174 -28.70 -7.63 3.74
N GLY A 175 -28.04 -7.16 2.68
CA GLY A 175 -26.90 -6.25 2.73
C GLY A 175 -25.54 -6.92 2.66
N ILE A 176 -25.50 -8.24 2.48
CA ILE A 176 -24.28 -9.05 2.58
C ILE A 176 -24.10 -9.98 1.37
N VAL A 177 -22.90 -10.00 0.81
CA VAL A 177 -22.45 -11.01 -0.16
C VAL A 177 -21.40 -11.89 0.49
N ASP A 178 -21.64 -13.20 0.52
CA ASP A 178 -20.65 -14.18 1.00
C ASP A 178 -19.56 -14.42 -0.06
N LEU A 179 -18.37 -13.91 0.20
CA LEU A 179 -17.23 -14.00 -0.72
C LEU A 179 -16.57 -15.39 -0.72
N PHE A 180 -16.95 -16.34 0.14
CA PHE A 180 -16.49 -17.73 0.00
C PHE A 180 -17.16 -18.46 -1.16
N VAL A 181 -18.33 -18.01 -1.60
CA VAL A 181 -19.02 -18.60 -2.75
C VAL A 181 -18.21 -18.36 -4.02
N GLY A 182 -17.89 -19.45 -4.72
CA GLY A 182 -17.18 -19.42 -6.00
C GLY A 182 -15.65 -19.36 -5.89
N LEU A 183 -15.07 -19.50 -4.70
CA LEU A 183 -13.61 -19.59 -4.55
C LEU A 183 -13.05 -20.89 -5.12
N ARG A 184 -11.86 -20.81 -5.72
CA ARG A 184 -11.10 -21.96 -6.22
C ARG A 184 -10.08 -22.42 -5.18
N ASN A 185 -9.87 -23.73 -5.09
CA ASN A 185 -9.01 -24.38 -4.08
C ASN A 185 -9.42 -24.09 -2.62
N ALA A 186 -10.72 -23.91 -2.37
CA ALA A 186 -11.27 -23.58 -1.05
C ALA A 186 -11.67 -24.79 -0.20
N ASP A 187 -11.87 -25.97 -0.80
CA ASP A 187 -12.38 -27.18 -0.14
C ASP A 187 -11.27 -28.10 0.39
N ASP A 188 -10.28 -27.54 1.11
CA ASP A 188 -9.22 -28.34 1.72
C ASP A 188 -9.70 -29.00 3.03
N PRO A 189 -9.86 -30.33 3.09
CA PRO A 189 -10.40 -31.01 4.26
C PRO A 189 -9.51 -30.94 5.51
N ARG A 190 -8.27 -30.46 5.38
CA ARG A 190 -7.34 -30.26 6.50
C ARG A 190 -7.72 -29.04 7.35
N PHE A 191 -8.47 -28.09 6.78
CA PHE A 191 -8.79 -26.82 7.43
C PHE A 191 -10.30 -26.57 7.45
N PRO A 192 -10.86 -26.00 8.53
CA PRO A 192 -12.29 -25.73 8.62
C PRO A 192 -12.76 -24.59 7.70
N TYR A 193 -11.88 -23.64 7.38
CA TYR A 193 -12.17 -22.50 6.52
C TYR A 193 -11.01 -22.23 5.54
N PRO A 194 -11.31 -21.66 4.36
CA PRO A 194 -10.30 -21.21 3.41
C PRO A 194 -9.39 -20.14 4.03
N ASP A 195 -8.10 -20.16 3.67
CA ASP A 195 -7.13 -19.16 4.14
C ASP A 195 -7.21 -17.85 3.34
N ILE A 196 -8.35 -17.17 3.37
CA ILE A 196 -8.56 -15.94 2.60
C ILE A 196 -9.35 -14.90 3.39
N GLY A 197 -9.01 -13.65 3.20
CA GLY A 197 -9.63 -12.46 3.77
C GLY A 197 -9.18 -11.23 2.99
N ILE A 198 -9.30 -10.05 3.59
CA ILE A 198 -8.73 -8.83 3.05
C ILE A 198 -8.44 -7.85 4.17
N SER A 199 -7.45 -6.97 3.94
CA SER A 199 -7.11 -5.89 4.87
C SER A 199 -7.26 -4.50 4.25
N ALA A 200 -7.26 -4.37 2.92
CA ALA A 200 -7.64 -3.15 2.22
C ALA A 200 -9.17 -3.02 2.11
N ALA A 201 -9.64 -1.79 1.94
CA ALA A 201 -11.01 -1.50 1.54
C ALA A 201 -11.33 -2.13 0.17
N PRO A 202 -12.59 -2.49 -0.13
CA PRO A 202 -12.99 -2.73 -1.50
C PRO A 202 -12.76 -1.47 -2.35
N PHE A 203 -12.52 -1.62 -3.66
CA PHE A 203 -12.42 -0.48 -4.57
C PHE A 203 -13.74 -0.28 -5.31
N VAL A 204 -14.18 0.95 -5.53
CA VAL A 204 -15.46 1.22 -6.21
C VAL A 204 -15.25 2.27 -7.29
N MET A 205 -15.66 1.94 -8.50
CA MET A 205 -15.63 2.87 -9.63
C MET A 205 -16.63 2.41 -10.71
N ASN A 206 -17.29 3.35 -11.38
CA ASN A 206 -18.18 3.07 -12.53
C ASN A 206 -19.26 2.00 -12.26
N ASP A 207 -19.82 2.06 -11.07
CA ASP A 207 -20.85 1.20 -10.46
C ASP A 207 -20.44 -0.25 -10.20
N VAL A 208 -19.13 -0.50 -10.14
CA VAL A 208 -18.57 -1.82 -9.84
C VAL A 208 -17.72 -1.76 -8.59
N ILE A 209 -17.96 -2.70 -7.68
CA ILE A 209 -17.11 -2.99 -6.53
C ILE A 209 -16.07 -4.04 -6.95
N VAL A 210 -14.79 -3.74 -6.80
CA VAL A 210 -13.70 -4.69 -7.00
C VAL A 210 -13.17 -5.12 -5.65
N VAL A 211 -13.22 -6.43 -5.40
CA VAL A 211 -12.78 -7.05 -4.14
C VAL A 211 -11.49 -7.81 -4.37
N GLY A 212 -10.46 -7.43 -3.61
CA GLY A 212 -9.19 -8.13 -3.55
C GLY A 212 -9.19 -9.35 -2.62
N ALA A 213 -8.03 -9.98 -2.48
CA ALA A 213 -7.82 -11.13 -1.62
C ALA A 213 -6.48 -11.04 -0.88
N ALA A 214 -6.43 -11.55 0.34
CA ALA A 214 -5.24 -11.61 1.17
C ALA A 214 -5.26 -12.87 2.06
N HIS A 215 -4.13 -13.54 2.16
CA HIS A 215 -4.00 -14.85 2.85
C HIS A 215 -3.25 -14.67 4.18
N ARG A 216 -3.03 -15.72 4.98
CA ARG A 216 -2.02 -15.66 6.05
C ARG A 216 -0.64 -15.33 5.46
N VAL A 217 0.25 -14.75 6.29
CA VAL A 217 1.62 -14.42 5.88
C VAL A 217 2.32 -15.69 5.39
N GLY A 218 2.84 -15.67 4.15
CA GLY A 218 3.33 -16.84 3.43
C GLY A 218 4.79 -17.21 3.71
N MET A 219 5.43 -16.56 4.68
CA MET A 219 6.80 -16.90 5.15
C MET A 219 6.91 -18.36 5.62
N ARG A 220 5.81 -18.90 6.17
CA ARG A 220 5.69 -20.28 6.65
C ARG A 220 4.27 -20.80 6.33
N PRO A 221 4.00 -21.12 5.07
CA PRO A 221 2.66 -21.54 4.68
C PRO A 221 2.39 -22.93 5.29
N ARG A 222 1.15 -23.16 5.74
CA ARG A 222 0.72 -24.46 6.30
C ARG A 222 0.75 -25.59 5.27
N SER A 223 0.74 -25.23 4.00
CA SER A 223 0.86 -26.15 2.88
C SER A 223 1.32 -25.41 1.63
N ARG A 224 1.93 -26.12 0.68
CA ARG A 224 2.13 -25.66 -0.70
C ARG A 224 0.81 -25.41 -1.44
N SER A 225 -0.27 -26.07 -1.02
CA SER A 225 -1.62 -25.87 -1.54
C SER A 225 -2.34 -24.77 -0.77
N ASN A 226 -2.94 -23.82 -1.49
CA ASN A 226 -3.76 -22.78 -0.87
C ASN A 226 -4.93 -22.36 -1.77
N VAL A 227 -5.89 -21.65 -1.19
CA VAL A 227 -6.99 -20.99 -1.92
C VAL A 227 -6.41 -19.93 -2.87
N LYS A 228 -7.02 -19.79 -4.06
CA LYS A 228 -6.57 -18.84 -5.07
C LYS A 228 -7.12 -17.43 -4.78
N GLY A 229 -6.27 -16.42 -4.91
CA GLY A 229 -6.58 -15.01 -4.67
C GLY A 229 -7.24 -14.31 -5.84
N ASP A 230 -8.22 -14.94 -6.49
CA ASP A 230 -8.88 -14.36 -7.66
C ASP A 230 -9.60 -13.05 -7.31
N ILE A 231 -9.61 -12.11 -8.26
CA ILE A 231 -10.18 -10.77 -8.08
C ILE A 231 -11.57 -10.74 -8.70
N ARG A 232 -12.54 -10.19 -7.98
CA ARG A 232 -13.96 -10.24 -8.40
C ARG A 232 -14.58 -8.86 -8.44
N GLY A 233 -15.38 -8.63 -9.48
CA GLY A 233 -16.19 -7.44 -9.67
C GLY A 233 -17.65 -7.71 -9.34
N PHE A 234 -18.30 -6.83 -8.58
CA PHE A 234 -19.69 -6.94 -8.18
C PHE A 234 -20.46 -5.67 -8.54
N ASP A 235 -21.73 -5.81 -8.90
CA ASP A 235 -22.61 -4.66 -9.08
C ASP A 235 -22.80 -3.95 -7.73
N VAL A 236 -22.56 -2.64 -7.69
CA VAL A 236 -22.61 -1.88 -6.44
C VAL A 236 -24.01 -1.78 -5.85
N ARG A 237 -25.06 -1.95 -6.66
CA ARG A 237 -26.46 -1.82 -6.23
C ARG A 237 -26.99 -3.13 -5.69
N THR A 238 -26.70 -4.23 -6.38
CA THR A 238 -27.30 -5.55 -6.09
C THR A 238 -26.36 -6.53 -5.40
N GLY A 239 -25.04 -6.31 -5.46
CA GLY A 239 -24.05 -7.29 -5.02
C GLY A 239 -23.90 -8.50 -5.95
N GLU A 240 -24.50 -8.46 -7.15
CA GLU A 240 -24.36 -9.52 -8.13
C GLU A 240 -22.91 -9.61 -8.64
N LEU A 241 -22.35 -10.83 -8.70
CA LEU A 241 -21.04 -11.08 -9.31
C LEU A 241 -21.11 -10.79 -10.81
N LEU A 242 -20.32 -9.82 -11.27
CA LEU A 242 -20.23 -9.43 -12.68
C LEU A 242 -19.13 -10.21 -13.42
N TRP A 243 -17.97 -10.37 -12.78
CA TRP A 243 -16.81 -11.03 -13.38
C TRP A 243 -15.83 -11.54 -12.31
N THR A 244 -15.02 -12.51 -12.70
CA THR A 244 -13.85 -13.00 -11.94
C THR A 244 -12.63 -12.93 -12.84
N PHE A 245 -11.56 -12.32 -12.36
CA PHE A 245 -10.24 -12.36 -12.97
C PHE A 245 -9.37 -13.38 -12.23
N HIS A 246 -8.94 -14.41 -12.96
CA HIS A 246 -8.06 -15.46 -12.43
C HIS A 246 -6.61 -14.96 -12.39
N THR A 247 -6.12 -14.62 -11.19
CA THR A 247 -4.71 -14.20 -11.00
C THR A 247 -3.75 -15.36 -11.16
N ILE A 248 -4.20 -16.56 -10.81
CA ILE A 248 -3.56 -17.83 -11.20
C ILE A 248 -4.38 -18.44 -12.35
N PRO A 249 -3.88 -18.36 -13.60
CA PRO A 249 -4.66 -18.69 -14.79
C PRO A 249 -5.11 -20.16 -14.85
N GLU A 250 -6.20 -20.41 -15.56
CA GLU A 250 -6.64 -21.76 -15.94
C GLU A 250 -6.06 -22.19 -17.28
N ARG A 251 -6.16 -23.49 -17.57
CA ARG A 251 -5.68 -24.03 -18.86
C ARG A 251 -6.41 -23.34 -20.01
N GLY A 252 -5.63 -22.70 -20.89
CA GLY A 252 -6.14 -21.96 -22.04
C GLY A 252 -6.22 -20.45 -21.82
N GLU A 253 -6.02 -19.98 -20.59
CA GLU A 253 -5.89 -18.56 -20.28
C GLU A 253 -4.45 -18.08 -20.45
N TYR A 254 -4.29 -16.78 -20.69
CA TYR A 254 -2.98 -16.17 -20.81
C TYR A 254 -2.21 -16.29 -19.49
N GLY A 255 -0.91 -16.63 -19.56
CA GLY A 255 -0.05 -16.77 -18.39
C GLY A 255 0.04 -18.20 -17.86
N TYR A 256 -0.89 -19.10 -18.22
CA TYR A 256 -0.87 -20.50 -17.78
C TYR A 256 0.47 -21.20 -18.05
N GLU A 257 1.03 -21.00 -19.26
CA GLU A 257 2.29 -21.63 -19.69
C GLU A 257 3.54 -21.12 -18.93
N SER A 258 3.41 -20.06 -18.12
CA SER A 258 4.50 -19.57 -17.27
C SER A 258 4.65 -20.37 -15.97
N TRP A 259 3.66 -21.20 -15.65
CA TRP A 259 3.73 -22.14 -14.53
C TRP A 259 4.24 -23.46 -15.05
N LEU A 260 5.50 -23.75 -14.71
CA LEU A 260 6.13 -25.00 -15.10
C LEU A 260 5.64 -26.10 -14.17
N ASP A 261 5.53 -27.30 -14.73
CA ASP A 261 5.02 -28.48 -14.05
C ASP A 261 3.59 -28.30 -13.49
N GLN A 262 3.12 -29.22 -12.66
CA GLN A 262 1.73 -29.22 -12.17
C GLN A 262 1.50 -28.26 -10.97
N GLY A 263 2.45 -27.37 -10.67
CA GLY A 263 2.41 -26.48 -9.50
C GLY A 263 1.18 -25.57 -9.45
N ILE A 264 0.69 -25.15 -10.61
CA ILE A 264 -0.46 -24.27 -10.77
C ILE A 264 -1.77 -24.87 -10.22
N GLU A 265 -1.89 -26.19 -10.16
CA GLU A 265 -3.13 -26.87 -9.77
C GLU A 265 -3.45 -26.63 -8.29
N PHE A 266 -2.45 -26.65 -7.42
CA PHE A 266 -2.62 -26.53 -5.97
C PHE A 266 -2.20 -25.16 -5.43
N THR A 267 -1.29 -24.45 -6.10
CA THR A 267 -0.81 -23.14 -5.62
C THR A 267 -1.97 -22.14 -5.50
N GLY A 268 -1.95 -21.37 -4.41
CA GLY A 268 -2.89 -20.29 -4.14
C GLY A 268 -2.18 -18.95 -3.93
N ASN A 269 -2.74 -18.10 -3.06
CA ASN A 269 -2.32 -16.70 -2.93
C ASN A 269 -2.47 -15.95 -4.27
N SER A 270 -1.50 -15.12 -4.66
CA SER A 270 -1.61 -14.21 -5.81
C SER A 270 -2.87 -13.33 -5.75
N GLY A 271 -3.26 -12.91 -4.54
CA GLY A 271 -4.32 -11.94 -4.31
C GLY A 271 -3.90 -10.49 -4.53
N VAL A 272 -4.78 -9.57 -4.16
CA VAL A 272 -4.54 -8.12 -4.09
C VAL A 272 -4.90 -7.70 -2.68
N TRP A 273 -3.91 -7.71 -1.78
CA TRP A 273 -4.11 -7.34 -0.38
C TRP A 273 -3.97 -5.84 -0.12
N ALA A 274 -3.27 -5.15 -1.02
CA ALA A 274 -3.05 -3.72 -1.01
C ALA A 274 -4.24 -2.97 -1.61
N PRO A 275 -4.42 -1.67 -1.28
CA PRO A 275 -5.42 -0.84 -1.95
C PRO A 275 -5.19 -0.78 -3.47
N MET A 276 -6.27 -0.57 -4.22
CA MET A 276 -6.24 -0.43 -5.69
C MET A 276 -6.36 1.06 -6.09
N SER A 277 -6.16 1.33 -7.38
CA SER A 277 -6.46 2.62 -8.01
C SER A 277 -7.18 2.42 -9.33
N GLY A 278 -7.77 3.48 -9.89
CA GLY A 278 -8.47 3.41 -11.15
C GLY A 278 -8.58 4.75 -11.86
N ASP A 279 -8.78 4.66 -13.18
CA ASP A 279 -9.08 5.81 -14.03
C ASP A 279 -10.53 5.68 -14.55
N PRO A 280 -11.48 6.49 -14.02
CA PRO A 280 -12.88 6.43 -14.40
C PRO A 280 -13.12 6.74 -15.88
N GLU A 281 -12.31 7.61 -16.48
CA GLU A 281 -12.45 8.01 -17.88
C GLU A 281 -12.02 6.89 -18.81
N LEU A 282 -10.95 6.18 -18.45
CA LEU A 282 -10.48 5.01 -19.21
C LEU A 282 -11.30 3.75 -18.91
N GLY A 283 -12.03 3.73 -17.79
CA GLY A 283 -12.74 2.55 -17.29
C GLY A 283 -11.79 1.45 -16.83
N LEU A 284 -10.60 1.82 -16.33
CA LEU A 284 -9.55 0.87 -15.95
C LEU A 284 -9.31 0.85 -14.45
N VAL A 285 -9.30 -0.34 -13.85
CA VAL A 285 -8.81 -0.59 -12.49
C VAL A 285 -7.42 -1.23 -12.56
N TYR A 286 -6.53 -0.82 -11.67
CA TYR A 286 -5.14 -1.28 -11.60
C TYR A 286 -4.90 -2.08 -10.33
N LEU A 287 -4.47 -3.33 -10.52
CA LEU A 287 -4.34 -4.34 -9.48
C LEU A 287 -2.85 -4.55 -9.15
N PRO A 288 -2.41 -4.28 -7.90
CA PRO A 288 -1.10 -4.71 -7.41
C PRO A 288 -1.17 -6.16 -6.90
N VAL A 289 -0.88 -7.13 -7.77
CA VAL A 289 -0.99 -8.56 -7.44
C VAL A 289 0.22 -9.00 -6.58
N GLU A 290 -0.07 -9.73 -5.49
CA GLU A 290 0.92 -10.26 -4.54
C GLU A 290 1.61 -11.54 -5.04
N SER A 291 2.57 -12.03 -4.26
CA SER A 291 3.31 -13.26 -4.54
C SER A 291 2.40 -14.51 -4.50
N ALA A 292 2.82 -15.57 -5.20
CA ALA A 292 2.20 -16.90 -5.08
C ALA A 292 2.58 -17.58 -3.75
N THR A 293 1.86 -18.64 -3.35
CA THR A 293 2.10 -19.35 -2.08
C THR A 293 3.58 -19.74 -1.91
N GLY A 294 4.15 -19.41 -0.75
CA GLY A 294 5.53 -19.72 -0.38
C GLY A 294 6.46 -18.54 -0.62
N ASP A 295 6.54 -17.62 0.34
CA ASP A 295 7.23 -16.33 0.16
C ASP A 295 8.76 -16.46 0.06
N ARG A 296 9.33 -17.60 0.49
CA ARG A 296 10.79 -17.80 0.59
C ARG A 296 11.30 -19.01 -0.16
N TYR A 297 10.40 -19.84 -0.66
CA TYR A 297 10.72 -21.05 -1.38
C TYR A 297 9.64 -21.33 -2.42
N GLY A 298 10.05 -21.52 -3.67
CA GLY A 298 9.19 -21.64 -4.84
C GLY A 298 9.29 -23.00 -5.56
N GLY A 299 10.04 -23.97 -5.04
CA GLY A 299 10.35 -25.22 -5.75
C GLY A 299 9.13 -26.09 -6.13
N ASP A 300 7.97 -25.88 -5.51
CA ASP A 300 6.70 -26.51 -5.87
C ASP A 300 5.97 -25.85 -7.06
N ARG A 301 6.41 -24.66 -7.46
CA ARG A 301 5.79 -23.81 -8.50
C ARG A 301 6.84 -23.22 -9.46
N PRO A 302 7.69 -24.03 -10.11
CA PRO A 302 8.72 -23.51 -11.00
C PRO A 302 8.13 -22.64 -12.13
N GLY A 303 8.93 -21.70 -12.65
CA GLY A 303 8.52 -20.76 -13.71
C GLY A 303 8.12 -19.37 -13.19
N ASP A 304 7.86 -18.45 -14.11
CA ASP A 304 7.66 -17.03 -13.79
C ASP A 304 6.39 -16.76 -12.96
N ASN A 305 5.42 -17.69 -12.95
CA ASN A 305 4.21 -17.64 -12.13
C ASN A 305 3.23 -16.49 -12.44
N LEU A 306 3.04 -16.11 -13.71
CA LEU A 306 2.08 -15.06 -14.08
C LEU A 306 0.65 -15.40 -13.61
N PHE A 307 -0.08 -14.51 -12.94
CA PHE A 307 0.14 -13.06 -12.79
C PHE A 307 0.64 -12.64 -11.40
N SER A 308 1.36 -13.48 -10.66
CA SER A 308 1.97 -13.04 -9.40
C SER A 308 2.91 -11.85 -9.62
N ASP A 309 3.05 -11.01 -8.60
CA ASP A 309 4.01 -9.89 -8.59
C ASP A 309 3.85 -8.94 -9.77
N SER A 310 2.62 -8.74 -10.22
CA SER A 310 2.29 -8.00 -11.43
C SER A 310 1.38 -6.81 -11.16
N VAL A 311 1.60 -5.72 -11.91
CA VAL A 311 0.55 -4.71 -12.09
C VAL A 311 -0.35 -5.19 -13.22
N VAL A 312 -1.64 -5.36 -12.95
CA VAL A 312 -2.64 -5.78 -13.95
C VAL A 312 -3.68 -4.68 -14.13
N ALA A 313 -3.93 -4.26 -15.36
CA ALA A 313 -5.00 -3.33 -15.71
C ALA A 313 -6.19 -4.09 -16.31
N LEU A 314 -7.35 -3.95 -15.68
CA LEU A 314 -8.61 -4.57 -16.14
C LEU A 314 -9.60 -3.50 -16.58
N ASP A 315 -10.40 -3.81 -17.61
CA ASP A 315 -11.66 -3.10 -17.81
C ASP A 315 -12.57 -3.37 -16.62
N ILE A 316 -12.98 -2.32 -15.92
CA ILE A 316 -13.68 -2.47 -14.64
C ILE A 316 -15.06 -3.11 -14.79
N LYS A 317 -15.72 -2.99 -15.94
CA LYS A 317 -17.08 -3.51 -16.13
C LYS A 317 -17.07 -4.97 -16.55
N THR A 318 -16.05 -5.42 -17.26
CA THR A 318 -16.00 -6.78 -17.81
C THR A 318 -14.98 -7.69 -17.13
N GLY A 319 -14.02 -7.13 -16.38
CA GLY A 319 -12.87 -7.86 -15.85
C GLY A 319 -11.85 -8.26 -16.91
N GLU A 320 -12.00 -7.79 -18.15
CA GLU A 320 -11.10 -8.14 -19.25
C GLU A 320 -9.72 -7.50 -19.04
N ARG A 321 -8.67 -8.32 -19.11
CA ARG A 321 -7.28 -7.84 -19.01
C ARG A 321 -6.91 -6.97 -20.21
N ARG A 322 -6.60 -5.70 -19.96
CA ARG A 322 -6.17 -4.73 -20.97
C ARG A 322 -4.67 -4.77 -21.16
N TRP A 323 -3.92 -4.73 -20.08
CA TRP A 323 -2.48 -4.92 -20.07
C TRP A 323 -2.03 -5.44 -18.69
N HIS A 324 -0.80 -5.94 -18.62
CA HIS A 324 -0.14 -6.23 -17.35
C HIS A 324 1.37 -6.08 -17.53
N TYR A 325 2.09 -5.95 -16.41
CA TYR A 325 3.55 -6.05 -16.38
C TYR A 325 3.96 -6.75 -15.07
N GLN A 326 4.76 -7.81 -15.18
CA GLN A 326 5.30 -8.54 -14.03
C GLN A 326 6.59 -7.89 -13.53
N LEU A 327 6.66 -7.58 -12.24
CA LEU A 327 7.77 -6.86 -11.61
C LEU A 327 8.80 -7.79 -10.95
N THR A 328 8.40 -9.02 -10.65
CA THR A 328 9.29 -10.07 -10.16
C THR A 328 8.91 -11.39 -10.81
N HIS A 329 9.86 -12.05 -11.47
CA HIS A 329 9.70 -13.42 -11.94
C HIS A 329 9.97 -14.39 -10.80
N HIS A 330 9.05 -15.33 -10.54
CA HIS A 330 9.22 -16.38 -9.54
C HIS A 330 9.71 -15.85 -8.18
N ASP A 331 8.83 -15.12 -7.48
CA ASP A 331 9.21 -14.50 -6.22
C ASP A 331 9.56 -15.55 -5.15
N ILE A 332 10.70 -15.35 -4.48
CA ILE A 332 11.18 -16.12 -3.31
C ILE A 332 11.71 -15.17 -2.22
N TRP A 333 11.25 -13.92 -2.24
CA TRP A 333 11.75 -12.84 -1.38
C TRP A 333 10.65 -12.10 -0.60
N ASP A 334 9.38 -12.35 -0.91
CA ASP A 334 8.20 -11.56 -0.50
C ASP A 334 8.18 -10.17 -1.14
N TRP A 335 8.47 -10.06 -2.44
CA TRP A 335 8.40 -8.77 -3.18
C TRP A 335 7.01 -8.40 -3.68
N ASP A 336 5.97 -8.69 -2.88
CA ASP A 336 4.63 -8.17 -3.09
C ASP A 336 4.62 -6.68 -3.45
N ILE A 337 3.72 -6.30 -4.35
CA ILE A 337 3.43 -4.91 -4.66
C ILE A 337 2.55 -4.35 -3.53
N PRO A 338 3.06 -3.48 -2.65
CA PRO A 338 2.46 -3.34 -1.33
C PRO A 338 1.43 -2.22 -1.22
N SER A 339 1.29 -1.38 -2.26
CA SER A 339 0.44 -0.20 -2.26
C SER A 339 -0.26 0.00 -3.61
N ALA A 340 -1.32 0.82 -3.62
CA ALA A 340 -1.98 1.20 -4.85
C ALA A 340 -1.00 1.82 -5.86
N PRO A 341 -1.06 1.46 -7.15
CA PRO A 341 -0.39 2.22 -8.19
C PRO A 341 -0.91 3.66 -8.23
N VAL A 342 -0.01 4.65 -8.18
CA VAL A 342 -0.39 6.07 -8.19
C VAL A 342 -0.53 6.55 -9.64
N LEU A 343 -1.64 7.23 -9.94
CA LEU A 343 -1.91 7.76 -11.28
C LEU A 343 -1.71 9.28 -11.30
N ALA A 344 -1.13 9.80 -12.38
CA ALA A 344 -0.98 11.23 -12.56
C ALA A 344 -0.99 11.67 -14.03
N ASP A 345 -1.54 12.86 -14.26
CA ASP A 345 -1.32 13.64 -15.47
C ASP A 345 -0.15 14.58 -15.18
N LEU A 346 1.03 14.28 -15.73
CA LEU A 346 2.22 15.08 -15.46
C LEU A 346 2.20 16.42 -16.23
N PRO A 347 2.87 17.47 -15.71
CA PRO A 347 3.00 18.75 -16.40
C PRO A 347 3.59 18.67 -17.81
N ASN A 348 4.40 17.65 -18.10
CA ASN A 348 4.94 17.40 -19.44
C ASN A 348 3.96 16.72 -20.41
N GLY A 349 2.70 16.51 -20.00
CA GLY A 349 1.62 15.94 -20.81
C GLY A 349 1.53 14.41 -20.80
N ARG A 350 2.42 13.70 -20.09
CA ARG A 350 2.35 12.24 -19.96
C ARG A 350 1.30 11.83 -18.93
N LYS A 351 0.56 10.77 -19.23
CA LYS A 351 -0.43 10.15 -18.35
C LYS A 351 0.14 8.84 -17.81
N ILE A 352 0.56 8.85 -16.55
CA ILE A 352 1.39 7.76 -16.01
C ILE A 352 0.70 7.01 -14.87
N LEU A 353 1.15 5.78 -14.68
CA LEU A 353 0.95 4.94 -13.50
C LEU A 353 2.32 4.68 -12.88
N MET A 354 2.42 4.80 -11.55
CA MET A 354 3.63 4.60 -10.77
C MET A 354 3.39 3.53 -9.71
N SER A 355 4.15 2.44 -9.74
CA SER A 355 4.12 1.40 -8.73
C SER A 355 5.37 1.50 -7.85
N VAL A 356 5.20 1.92 -6.60
CA VAL A 356 6.24 1.94 -5.58
C VAL A 356 6.32 0.55 -4.96
N THR A 357 7.50 -0.06 -4.94
CA THR A 357 7.63 -1.49 -4.58
C THR A 357 8.49 -1.73 -3.34
N LYS A 358 8.35 -2.93 -2.75
CA LYS A 358 9.16 -3.38 -1.61
C LYS A 358 10.66 -3.38 -1.93
N GLN A 359 11.06 -3.63 -3.18
CA GLN A 359 12.47 -3.58 -3.61
C GLN A 359 13.07 -2.17 -3.56
N SER A 360 12.27 -1.11 -3.38
CA SER A 360 12.68 0.29 -3.40
C SER A 360 12.80 0.93 -4.79
N TRP A 361 12.00 0.46 -5.75
CA TRP A 361 11.86 1.06 -7.09
C TRP A 361 10.50 1.73 -7.29
N VAL A 362 10.44 2.64 -8.27
CA VAL A 362 9.19 3.17 -8.83
C VAL A 362 9.06 2.70 -10.27
N TYR A 363 8.34 1.61 -10.50
CA TYR A 363 8.04 1.16 -11.86
C TYR A 363 7.00 2.10 -12.47
N THR A 364 7.27 2.62 -13.66
CA THR A 364 6.45 3.69 -14.25
C THR A 364 6.05 3.36 -15.68
N PHE A 365 4.74 3.43 -15.94
CA PHE A 365 4.13 3.04 -17.20
C PHE A 365 3.19 4.14 -17.73
N ASP A 366 2.99 4.18 -19.04
CA ASP A 366 1.80 4.83 -19.59
C ASP A 366 0.57 4.07 -19.09
N ARG A 367 -0.34 4.75 -18.38
CA ARG A 367 -1.42 4.05 -17.67
C ARG A 367 -2.45 3.41 -18.60
N THR A 368 -2.55 3.88 -19.84
CA THR A 368 -3.50 3.33 -20.82
C THR A 368 -2.97 2.05 -21.46
N THR A 369 -1.67 2.00 -21.76
CA THR A 369 -1.06 0.95 -22.59
C THR A 369 -0.21 -0.05 -21.80
N GLY A 370 0.29 0.33 -20.62
CA GLY A 370 1.26 -0.45 -19.87
C GLY A 370 2.69 -0.37 -20.42
N GLU A 371 2.94 0.49 -21.42
CA GLU A 371 4.30 0.68 -21.95
C GLU A 371 5.18 1.40 -20.92
N PRO A 372 6.40 0.91 -20.62
CA PRO A 372 7.30 1.58 -19.70
C PRO A 372 7.67 3.00 -20.16
N ILE A 373 7.55 3.99 -19.26
CA ILE A 373 7.93 5.38 -19.55
C ILE A 373 9.45 5.53 -19.68
N TRP A 374 10.19 4.71 -18.92
CA TRP A 374 11.63 4.56 -19.04
C TRP A 374 11.96 3.08 -19.24
N PRO A 375 13.11 2.75 -19.86
CA PRO A 375 13.49 1.36 -20.08
C PRO A 375 13.47 0.55 -18.78
N ILE A 376 12.90 -0.65 -18.87
CA ILE A 376 13.04 -1.71 -17.86
C ILE A 376 13.81 -2.83 -18.55
N GLU A 377 14.93 -3.23 -17.96
CA GLU A 377 15.87 -4.17 -18.57
C GLU A 377 15.80 -5.52 -17.88
N GLU A 378 15.66 -6.60 -18.66
CA GLU A 378 15.91 -7.95 -18.18
C GLU A 378 17.41 -8.12 -17.88
N ARG A 379 17.74 -8.31 -16.61
CA ARG A 379 19.14 -8.48 -16.17
C ARG A 379 19.34 -9.82 -15.49
N PRO A 380 20.46 -10.52 -15.76
CA PRO A 380 20.81 -11.73 -15.03
C PRO A 380 20.91 -11.48 -13.52
N VAL A 381 20.35 -12.39 -12.73
CA VAL A 381 20.42 -12.35 -11.26
C VAL A 381 21.11 -13.60 -10.70
N PRO A 382 21.65 -13.55 -9.47
CA PRO A 382 22.30 -14.70 -8.88
C PRO A 382 21.33 -15.86 -8.65
N ALA A 383 21.70 -17.07 -9.08
CA ALA A 383 21.04 -18.29 -8.60
C ALA A 383 21.52 -18.62 -7.18
N GLY A 384 20.67 -19.31 -6.41
CA GLY A 384 21.04 -19.89 -5.13
C GLY A 384 21.47 -21.36 -5.24
N ASP A 385 21.57 -22.00 -4.08
CA ASP A 385 22.01 -23.39 -3.89
C ASP A 385 21.04 -24.23 -3.05
N VAL A 386 19.84 -23.70 -2.76
CA VAL A 386 18.81 -24.42 -2.01
C VAL A 386 18.32 -25.61 -2.86
N PRO A 387 18.41 -26.85 -2.35
CA PRO A 387 17.99 -28.02 -3.10
C PRO A 387 16.52 -27.94 -3.53
N GLY A 388 16.24 -28.28 -4.78
CA GLY A 388 14.86 -28.31 -5.32
C GLY A 388 14.28 -26.94 -5.68
N GLU A 389 14.93 -25.84 -5.31
CA GLU A 389 14.49 -24.50 -5.70
C GLU A 389 14.67 -24.26 -7.21
N TRP A 390 13.75 -23.50 -7.79
CA TRP A 390 13.87 -22.96 -9.13
C TRP A 390 14.28 -21.48 -9.05
N TYR A 391 15.24 -21.06 -9.87
CA TYR A 391 15.70 -19.68 -9.90
C TYR A 391 15.44 -19.06 -11.26
N SER A 392 14.74 -17.93 -11.29
CA SER A 392 14.59 -17.18 -12.54
C SER A 392 15.97 -16.74 -13.06
N PRO A 393 16.27 -16.94 -14.37
CA PRO A 393 17.55 -16.51 -14.93
C PRO A 393 17.74 -15.00 -14.95
N THR A 394 16.65 -14.23 -15.06
CA THR A 394 16.66 -12.77 -15.16
C THR A 394 15.55 -12.15 -14.32
N GLN A 395 15.68 -10.85 -14.05
CA GLN A 395 14.63 -10.03 -13.46
C GLN A 395 14.51 -8.70 -14.21
N PRO A 396 13.30 -8.12 -14.29
CA PRO A 396 13.08 -6.80 -14.87
C PRO A 396 13.61 -5.73 -13.90
N ILE A 397 14.51 -4.87 -14.34
CA ILE A 397 15.10 -3.81 -13.52
C ILE A 397 14.86 -2.44 -14.17
N PRO A 398 14.11 -1.52 -13.52
CA PRO A 398 13.84 -0.22 -14.07
C PRO A 398 15.10 0.63 -14.09
N THR A 399 15.31 1.36 -15.18
CA THR A 399 16.47 2.27 -15.31
C THR A 399 16.25 3.61 -14.63
N ARG A 400 14.98 4.02 -14.46
CA ARG A 400 14.58 5.28 -13.82
C ARG A 400 13.20 5.17 -13.15
N PRO A 401 12.94 6.00 -12.12
CA PRO A 401 13.93 6.81 -11.38
C PRO A 401 14.98 5.93 -10.68
N ALA A 402 16.02 6.55 -10.13
CA ALA A 402 16.95 5.83 -9.25
C ALA A 402 16.19 5.23 -8.04
N PRO A 403 16.65 4.11 -7.47
CA PRO A 403 16.02 3.51 -6.29
C PRO A 403 15.89 4.53 -5.15
N PHE A 404 14.73 4.63 -4.52
CA PHE A 404 14.49 5.61 -3.46
C PHE A 404 15.05 5.19 -2.09
N ASP A 405 15.46 3.93 -1.97
CA ASP A 405 16.16 3.36 -0.82
C ASP A 405 17.21 2.34 -1.31
N ARG A 406 17.98 1.77 -0.38
CA ARG A 406 19.09 0.86 -0.66
C ARG A 406 18.62 -0.49 -1.20
N GLN A 407 19.43 -1.03 -2.12
CA GLN A 407 19.16 -2.25 -2.86
C GLN A 407 20.39 -3.17 -2.81
N GLY A 408 20.40 -4.08 -1.85
CA GLY A 408 21.54 -4.93 -1.52
C GLY A 408 22.30 -4.46 -0.28
N PHE A 409 23.17 -5.34 0.19
CA PHE A 409 23.96 -5.20 1.39
C PHE A 409 25.34 -5.84 1.18
N THR A 410 26.37 -5.02 1.35
CA THR A 410 27.78 -5.41 1.24
C THR A 410 28.53 -4.94 2.49
N GLU A 411 29.81 -5.31 2.61
CA GLU A 411 30.62 -4.77 3.70
C GLU A 411 30.66 -3.24 3.70
N ASP A 412 30.56 -2.56 2.56
CA ASP A 412 30.59 -1.09 2.49
C ASP A 412 29.37 -0.43 3.16
N ASP A 413 28.28 -1.18 3.32
CA ASP A 413 27.06 -0.74 3.99
C ASP A 413 27.10 -0.87 5.51
N LEU A 414 28.12 -1.55 6.06
CA LEU A 414 28.30 -1.72 7.50
C LEU A 414 28.70 -0.41 8.17
N ILE A 415 28.13 -0.13 9.35
CA ILE A 415 28.45 1.06 10.15
C ILE A 415 29.97 1.24 10.33
N ASP A 416 30.41 2.48 10.20
CA ASP A 416 31.82 2.88 10.26
C ASP A 416 32.03 4.20 11.01
N PHE A 417 31.07 4.58 11.86
CA PHE A 417 31.14 5.79 12.70
C PHE A 417 32.44 5.88 13.51
N THR A 418 32.97 4.74 13.94
CA THR A 418 34.32 4.60 14.51
C THR A 418 34.98 3.31 14.03
N PRO A 419 36.33 3.23 14.04
CA PRO A 419 37.03 1.99 13.70
C PRO A 419 36.62 0.79 14.56
N GLU A 420 36.29 1.01 15.84
CA GLU A 420 35.83 -0.05 16.74
C GLU A 420 34.43 -0.57 16.35
N LEU A 421 33.48 0.33 16.04
CA LEU A 421 32.16 -0.09 15.56
C LEU A 421 32.24 -0.80 14.21
N ARG A 422 33.15 -0.37 13.33
CA ARG A 422 33.39 -1.06 12.05
C ARG A 422 33.89 -2.48 12.25
N ALA A 423 34.86 -2.69 13.13
CA ALA A 423 35.39 -4.02 13.43
C ALA A 423 34.32 -4.93 14.04
N LEU A 424 33.53 -4.42 14.99
CA LEU A 424 32.42 -5.16 15.58
C LEU A 424 31.32 -5.48 14.56
N ALA A 425 31.05 -4.60 13.60
CA ALA A 425 30.07 -4.83 12.55
C ALA A 425 30.52 -5.92 11.57
N LEU A 426 31.81 -5.96 11.22
CA LEU A 426 32.41 -7.04 10.43
C LEU A 426 32.33 -8.39 11.17
N GLU A 427 32.75 -8.43 12.44
CA GLU A 427 32.65 -9.61 13.30
C GLU A 427 31.19 -10.10 13.40
N ALA A 428 30.24 -9.17 13.56
CA ALA A 428 28.82 -9.48 13.68
C ALA A 428 28.22 -10.13 12.40
N THR A 429 28.83 -9.92 11.24
CA THR A 429 28.42 -10.55 9.97
C THR A 429 29.08 -11.91 9.72
N GLU A 430 30.04 -12.33 10.53
CA GLU A 430 30.66 -13.65 10.39
C GLU A 430 29.59 -14.77 10.49
N GLY A 431 29.63 -15.72 9.55
CA GLY A 431 28.64 -16.79 9.47
C GLY A 431 27.34 -16.42 8.76
N PHE A 432 27.27 -15.26 8.09
CA PHE A 432 26.18 -14.91 7.16
C PHE A 432 26.70 -14.69 5.74
N ARG A 433 25.89 -15.02 4.74
CA ARG A 433 26.07 -14.53 3.37
C ARG A 433 25.56 -13.09 3.31
N LEU A 434 26.27 -12.19 2.62
CA LEU A 434 25.77 -10.84 2.32
C LEU A 434 25.04 -10.87 0.98
N ALA A 435 23.93 -10.14 0.86
CA ALA A 435 23.15 -10.04 -0.38
C ALA A 435 23.58 -8.80 -1.20
N PRO A 436 24.56 -8.87 -2.12
CA PRO A 436 24.94 -7.72 -2.94
C PRO A 436 23.84 -7.28 -3.93
N SER A 437 22.76 -8.03 -4.05
CA SER A 437 21.59 -7.76 -4.89
C SER A 437 20.31 -7.99 -4.11
N VAL A 438 19.25 -7.24 -4.43
CA VAL A 438 17.89 -7.50 -3.91
C VAL A 438 17.33 -8.85 -4.33
N TYR A 439 17.94 -9.49 -5.33
CA TYR A 439 17.60 -10.82 -5.82
C TYR A 439 18.63 -11.89 -5.41
N SER A 440 19.48 -11.63 -4.41
CA SER A 440 20.28 -12.70 -3.82
C SER A 440 19.36 -13.73 -3.16
N ALA A 441 19.59 -15.02 -3.40
CA ALA A 441 18.71 -16.08 -2.89
C ALA A 441 18.76 -16.22 -1.35
N PRO A 442 17.67 -16.68 -0.73
CA PRO A 442 17.71 -17.25 0.61
C PRO A 442 18.71 -18.43 0.69
N SER A 443 19.22 -18.72 1.89
CA SER A 443 20.06 -19.90 2.14
C SER A 443 19.45 -20.79 3.22
N LEU A 444 19.90 -22.04 3.29
CA LEU A 444 19.57 -22.91 4.43
C LEU A 444 20.18 -22.36 5.71
N ALA A 445 19.55 -22.66 6.86
CA ALA A 445 20.02 -22.25 8.19
C ALA A 445 21.30 -22.98 8.64
N ASP A 446 21.55 -24.16 8.11
CA ASP A 446 22.74 -25.01 8.36
C ASP A 446 23.26 -25.55 7.01
N ASP A 447 23.66 -24.61 6.14
CA ASP A 447 24.15 -24.96 4.81
C ASP A 447 25.60 -25.49 4.84
N ALA A 448 26.04 -26.11 3.76
CA ALA A 448 27.35 -26.76 3.65
C ALA A 448 28.54 -25.79 3.81
N ASP A 449 28.35 -24.50 3.57
CA ASP A 449 29.36 -23.44 3.80
C ASP A 449 29.37 -22.89 5.23
N GLY A 450 28.49 -23.39 6.11
CA GLY A 450 28.36 -22.96 7.49
C GLY A 450 27.63 -21.62 7.66
N THR A 451 26.97 -21.11 6.61
CA THR A 451 26.12 -19.93 6.73
C THR A 451 24.91 -20.22 7.61
N ARG A 452 24.41 -19.17 8.26
CA ARG A 452 23.18 -19.17 9.06
C ARG A 452 22.01 -18.48 8.34
N GLY A 453 22.24 -18.00 7.12
CA GLY A 453 21.28 -17.19 6.38
C GLY A 453 21.95 -16.15 5.49
N THR A 454 21.16 -15.57 4.58
CA THR A 454 21.55 -14.43 3.76
C THR A 454 21.06 -13.13 4.39
N LEU A 455 21.94 -12.18 4.72
CA LEU A 455 21.57 -10.84 5.17
C LEU A 455 21.16 -9.98 3.96
N SER A 456 19.88 -9.60 3.92
CA SER A 456 19.26 -8.90 2.80
C SER A 456 18.76 -7.52 3.17
N LEU A 457 18.88 -6.60 2.21
CA LEU A 457 18.40 -5.23 2.28
C LEU A 457 17.75 -4.85 0.92
N PRO A 458 16.53 -4.31 0.89
CA PRO A 458 15.65 -4.08 2.04
C PRO A 458 15.19 -5.40 2.68
N SER A 459 14.63 -5.33 3.88
CA SER A 459 13.94 -6.48 4.49
C SER A 459 12.78 -6.95 3.60
N ALA A 460 12.28 -8.17 3.81
CA ALA A 460 11.04 -8.65 3.16
C ALA A 460 9.81 -7.74 3.39
N THR A 461 9.80 -6.95 4.47
CA THR A 461 8.74 -5.94 4.65
C THR A 461 8.88 -4.74 3.70
N GLY A 462 9.94 -4.67 2.90
CA GLY A 462 10.20 -3.67 1.87
C GLY A 462 10.77 -2.35 2.38
N GLY A 463 11.38 -1.61 1.45
CA GLY A 463 11.67 -0.19 1.61
C GLY A 463 10.37 0.60 1.72
N ALA A 464 9.45 0.42 0.77
CA ALA A 464 8.07 0.85 0.87
C ALA A 464 7.14 -0.30 1.27
N ASN A 465 5.96 0.03 1.79
CA ASN A 465 4.88 -0.92 2.06
C ASN A 465 3.52 -0.21 1.87
N TRP A 466 2.45 -0.69 2.52
CA TRP A 466 1.07 -0.23 2.35
C TRP A 466 0.83 1.25 2.61
N GLU A 467 1.74 1.93 3.32
CA GLU A 467 1.67 3.37 3.55
C GLU A 467 1.76 4.17 2.23
N GLY A 468 2.36 3.58 1.19
CA GLY A 468 2.38 4.11 -0.16
C GLY A 468 3.23 5.37 -0.32
N SER A 469 2.83 6.22 -1.26
CA SER A 469 3.49 7.48 -1.61
C SER A 469 2.44 8.56 -1.88
N ALA A 470 2.85 9.82 -2.02
CA ALA A 470 1.98 10.92 -2.42
C ALA A 470 2.58 11.66 -3.61
N ILE A 471 1.75 12.12 -4.56
CA ILE A 471 2.21 12.93 -5.70
C ILE A 471 1.50 14.27 -5.73
N ASP A 472 2.25 15.32 -6.00
CA ASP A 472 1.69 16.62 -6.37
C ASP A 472 1.36 16.62 -7.87
N PRO A 473 0.07 16.59 -8.27
CA PRO A 473 -0.28 16.57 -9.68
C PRO A 473 0.06 17.90 -10.40
N GLU A 474 0.23 19.01 -9.68
CA GLU A 474 0.56 20.31 -10.29
C GLU A 474 2.04 20.41 -10.66
N THR A 475 2.92 19.79 -9.89
CA THR A 475 4.38 19.83 -10.10
C THR A 475 4.94 18.53 -10.66
N GLY A 476 4.25 17.41 -10.50
CA GLY A 476 4.72 16.07 -10.87
C GLY A 476 5.77 15.51 -9.90
N ILE A 477 5.86 16.03 -8.68
CA ILE A 477 6.81 15.55 -7.66
C ILE A 477 6.15 14.45 -6.82
N LEU A 478 6.77 13.27 -6.82
CA LEU A 478 6.40 12.12 -6.00
C LEU A 478 7.22 12.11 -4.70
N TYR A 479 6.58 11.91 -3.57
CA TYR A 479 7.19 11.79 -2.25
C TYR A 479 7.05 10.36 -1.74
N VAL A 480 8.17 9.68 -1.59
CA VAL A 480 8.22 8.26 -1.22
C VAL A 480 8.83 8.11 0.18
N PRO A 481 8.03 7.75 1.20
CA PRO A 481 8.56 7.32 2.48
C PRO A 481 9.16 5.92 2.36
N SER A 482 10.30 5.68 3.01
CA SER A 482 10.97 4.39 2.98
C SER A 482 11.66 4.01 4.29
N ARG A 483 11.91 2.72 4.45
CA ARG A 483 12.58 2.10 5.60
C ARG A 483 13.79 1.28 5.16
N THR A 484 14.96 1.64 5.68
CA THR A 484 16.19 0.85 5.58
C THR A 484 16.31 -0.08 6.78
N ALA A 485 15.89 -1.33 6.61
CA ALA A 485 16.02 -2.37 7.64
C ALA A 485 16.51 -3.68 7.02
N LEU A 486 17.50 -4.31 7.64
CA LEU A 486 17.98 -5.64 7.25
C LEU A 486 16.97 -6.73 7.62
N ALA A 487 16.98 -7.82 6.86
CA ALA A 487 16.41 -9.09 7.26
C ALA A 487 17.44 -10.22 7.10
N VAL A 488 17.22 -11.33 7.80
CA VAL A 488 17.89 -12.59 7.49
C VAL A 488 16.94 -13.43 6.65
N MET A 489 17.39 -13.86 5.47
CA MET A 489 16.69 -14.80 4.61
C MET A 489 17.29 -16.18 4.86
N THR A 490 16.59 -16.96 5.67
CA THR A 490 17.02 -18.28 6.12
C THR A 490 15.87 -19.27 5.95
N LEU A 491 16.22 -20.46 5.49
CA LEU A 491 15.28 -21.54 5.20
C LEU A 491 15.56 -22.75 6.08
N ASP A 492 14.49 -23.45 6.46
CA ASP A 492 14.52 -24.74 7.14
C ASP A 492 13.23 -25.53 6.81
N LYS A 493 13.25 -26.84 7.08
CA LYS A 493 12.05 -27.68 6.95
C LYS A 493 11.08 -27.37 8.09
N ASP A 494 9.81 -27.18 7.75
CA ASP A 494 8.71 -27.18 8.73
C ASP A 494 8.01 -28.55 8.68
N ASP A 495 8.13 -29.34 9.73
CA ASP A 495 7.53 -30.68 9.82
C ASP A 495 6.00 -30.64 9.82
N GLU A 496 5.40 -29.49 10.13
CA GLU A 496 3.94 -29.28 10.11
C GLU A 496 3.41 -28.83 8.73
N SER A 497 4.29 -28.72 7.73
CA SER A 497 3.93 -28.31 6.37
C SER A 497 4.42 -29.30 5.31
N ASP A 498 3.66 -29.41 4.21
CA ASP A 498 4.02 -30.23 3.05
C ASP A 498 4.92 -29.50 2.03
N ILE A 499 5.27 -28.23 2.27
CA ILE A 499 6.31 -27.51 1.52
C ILE A 499 7.71 -27.98 1.95
N GLU A 500 8.67 -28.08 1.03
CA GLU A 500 10.00 -28.60 1.37
C GLU A 500 10.79 -27.67 2.29
N TYR A 501 10.78 -26.36 2.02
CA TYR A 501 11.42 -25.36 2.88
C TYR A 501 10.52 -24.15 3.11
N SER A 502 10.70 -23.49 4.25
CA SER A 502 10.08 -22.22 4.59
C SER A 502 10.97 -21.40 5.51
N ALA A 503 10.57 -20.19 5.90
CA ALA A 503 11.38 -19.33 6.75
C ALA A 503 11.74 -20.02 8.09
N ALA A 504 13.05 -20.10 8.37
CA ALA A 504 13.56 -20.72 9.59
C ALA A 504 13.29 -19.86 10.84
N PHE A 505 13.25 -20.51 12.01
CA PHE A 505 13.17 -19.82 13.30
C PHE A 505 14.54 -19.50 13.88
N GLY A 506 14.58 -18.50 14.78
CA GLY A 506 15.70 -18.32 15.71
C GLY A 506 16.90 -17.55 15.15
N VAL A 507 16.98 -17.29 13.86
CA VAL A 507 18.03 -16.45 13.28
C VAL A 507 17.60 -14.98 13.28
N ARG A 508 18.41 -14.12 13.90
CA ARG A 508 18.13 -12.69 14.03
C ARG A 508 19.18 -11.90 13.29
N VAL A 509 18.77 -10.73 12.77
CA VAL A 509 19.71 -9.73 12.26
C VAL A 509 20.68 -9.38 13.39
N PRO A 510 21.99 -9.48 13.17
CA PRO A 510 22.97 -9.17 14.20
C PRO A 510 22.98 -7.66 14.48
N ARG A 511 23.31 -7.31 15.73
CA ARG A 511 23.42 -5.92 16.21
C ARG A 511 24.74 -5.72 16.93
N VAL A 512 25.27 -4.50 16.89
CA VAL A 512 26.51 -4.13 17.59
C VAL A 512 26.16 -3.22 18.75
N GLN A 513 26.26 -3.73 19.97
CA GLN A 513 25.99 -2.95 21.20
C GLN A 513 24.63 -2.23 21.20
N GLY A 514 23.61 -2.85 20.60
CA GLY A 514 22.26 -2.27 20.46
C GLY A 514 22.07 -1.32 19.28
N LEU A 515 23.10 -1.12 18.45
CA LEU A 515 23.04 -0.39 17.19
C LEU A 515 22.71 -1.33 16.03
N GLU A 516 22.03 -0.78 15.02
CA GLU A 516 21.91 -1.42 13.71
C GLU A 516 23.31 -1.52 13.07
N ILE A 517 23.56 -2.60 12.33
CA ILE A 517 24.85 -2.78 11.64
C ILE A 517 24.89 -2.11 10.28
N VAL A 518 23.75 -1.73 9.70
CA VAL A 518 23.65 -1.00 8.44
C VAL A 518 23.79 0.51 8.68
N LYS A 519 24.43 1.26 7.77
CA LYS A 519 24.53 2.73 7.90
C LYS A 519 23.16 3.43 7.80
N PRO A 520 22.90 4.53 8.53
CA PRO A 520 21.70 5.36 8.38
C PRO A 520 21.72 6.20 7.08
N PRO A 521 20.64 6.95 6.73
CA PRO A 521 19.34 6.99 7.43
C PRO A 521 18.60 5.65 7.47
N TYR A 522 17.89 5.39 8.57
CA TYR A 522 17.10 4.16 8.75
C TYR A 522 15.65 4.29 8.26
N GLY A 523 15.16 5.53 8.22
CA GLY A 523 13.91 5.91 7.58
C GLY A 523 14.18 7.16 6.76
N ARG A 524 13.52 7.29 5.61
CA ARG A 524 13.73 8.38 4.65
C ARG A 524 12.42 8.86 4.06
N ILE A 525 12.42 10.10 3.59
CA ILE A 525 11.46 10.63 2.63
C ILE A 525 12.26 11.11 1.43
N THR A 526 11.96 10.57 0.24
CA THR A 526 12.64 10.93 -1.01
C THR A 526 11.66 11.63 -1.94
N ALA A 527 12.01 12.83 -2.40
CA ALA A 527 11.25 13.56 -3.42
C ALA A 527 11.84 13.29 -4.81
N ILE A 528 10.97 12.92 -5.75
CA ILE A 528 11.34 12.51 -7.11
C ILE A 528 10.54 13.34 -8.11
N ASP A 529 11.22 14.06 -9.00
CA ASP A 529 10.55 14.71 -10.13
C ASP A 529 10.20 13.66 -11.18
N MET A 530 8.92 13.31 -11.29
CA MET A 530 8.47 12.29 -12.24
C MET A 530 8.46 12.78 -13.68
N ASN A 531 8.69 14.07 -13.96
CA ASN A 531 8.92 14.54 -15.31
C ASN A 531 10.27 14.06 -15.85
N SER A 532 11.32 14.04 -15.02
CA SER A 532 12.69 13.70 -15.41
C SER A 532 13.18 12.34 -14.89
N GLY A 533 12.66 11.89 -13.75
CA GLY A 533 13.11 10.74 -12.98
C GLY A 533 14.23 11.07 -11.97
N GLU A 534 14.57 12.34 -11.77
CA GLU A 534 15.63 12.78 -10.88
C GLU A 534 15.14 12.89 -9.42
N HIS A 535 16.00 12.54 -8.47
CA HIS A 535 15.75 12.84 -7.06
C HIS A 535 16.04 14.31 -6.81
N LEU A 536 15.07 15.01 -6.21
CA LEU A 536 15.21 16.43 -5.87
C LEU A 536 15.90 16.61 -4.53
N TRP A 537 15.44 15.86 -3.52
CA TRP A 537 16.01 15.85 -2.18
C TRP A 537 15.63 14.56 -1.46
N MET A 538 16.35 14.25 -0.38
CA MET A 538 16.04 13.19 0.56
C MET A 538 16.31 13.69 1.98
N ILE A 539 15.36 13.44 2.90
CA ILE A 539 15.51 13.72 4.32
C ILE A 539 15.35 12.44 5.14
N ALA A 540 15.97 12.39 6.32
CA ALA A 540 15.75 11.31 7.28
C ALA A 540 14.37 11.45 7.94
N ASN A 541 13.65 10.34 8.09
CA ASN A 541 12.41 10.28 8.86
C ASN A 541 12.74 10.07 10.34
N ALA A 542 12.31 11.00 11.20
CA ALA A 542 12.66 11.15 12.61
C ALA A 542 14.10 11.63 12.90
N ASP A 543 14.34 12.06 14.13
CA ASP A 543 15.66 12.48 14.61
C ASP A 543 16.56 11.29 14.96
N THR A 544 17.81 11.58 15.32
CA THR A 544 18.74 10.57 15.82
C THR A 544 18.30 10.08 17.21
N PRO A 545 18.05 8.77 17.41
CA PRO A 545 17.59 8.25 18.70
C PRO A 545 18.56 8.54 19.84
N GLU A 546 18.03 8.80 21.05
CA GLU A 546 18.85 9.06 22.23
C GLU A 546 19.83 7.92 22.53
N ARG A 547 19.45 6.66 22.26
CA ARG A 547 20.36 5.51 22.43
C ARG A 547 21.61 5.59 21.56
N MET A 548 21.52 6.25 20.39
CA MET A 548 22.66 6.46 19.50
C MET A 548 23.45 7.69 19.93
N ALA A 549 22.77 8.82 20.17
CA ALA A 549 23.40 10.06 20.61
C ALA A 549 24.23 9.88 21.90
N ASN A 550 23.77 9.02 22.81
CA ASN A 550 24.43 8.74 24.09
C ASN A 550 25.33 7.48 24.07
N HIS A 551 25.53 6.84 22.92
CA HIS A 551 26.31 5.62 22.83
C HIS A 551 27.79 5.87 23.14
N ARG A 552 28.40 5.03 24.00
CA ARG A 552 29.81 5.20 24.44
C ARG A 552 30.80 5.30 23.28
N LEU A 553 30.62 4.48 22.25
CA LEU A 553 31.50 4.48 21.07
C LEU A 553 31.17 5.58 20.05
N LEU A 554 30.17 6.42 20.30
CA LEU A 554 29.81 7.57 19.47
C LEU A 554 30.11 8.91 20.15
N GLN A 555 30.75 8.90 21.33
CA GLN A 555 31.16 10.13 22.00
C GLN A 555 32.14 10.93 21.16
N GLY A 556 31.80 12.19 20.87
CA GLY A 556 32.61 13.07 20.02
C GLY A 556 32.51 12.78 18.53
N VAL A 557 31.64 11.86 18.11
CA VAL A 557 31.28 11.66 16.70
C VAL A 557 30.17 12.64 16.34
N ASP A 558 30.35 13.37 15.24
CA ASP A 558 29.30 14.20 14.67
C ASP A 558 28.35 13.30 13.86
N LEU A 559 27.17 13.06 14.40
CA LEU A 559 26.16 12.19 13.77
C LEU A 559 25.19 13.05 12.96
N PRO A 560 24.96 12.74 11.67
CA PRO A 560 23.84 13.34 10.95
C PRO A 560 22.52 12.85 11.54
N ARG A 561 21.41 13.44 11.09
CA ARG A 561 20.06 12.92 11.39
C ARG A 561 19.95 11.50 10.86
N THR A 562 19.90 10.51 11.76
CA THR A 562 19.92 9.10 11.37
C THR A 562 18.54 8.56 11.04
N GLY A 563 17.49 9.24 11.48
CA GLY A 563 16.14 8.71 11.48
C GLY A 563 16.00 7.44 12.28
N ILE A 564 14.85 6.79 12.10
CA ILE A 564 14.51 5.50 12.70
C ILE A 564 13.91 4.58 11.63
N PRO A 565 13.97 3.25 11.80
CA PRO A 565 13.45 2.31 10.82
C PRO A 565 11.92 2.17 10.94
N THR A 566 11.19 3.26 10.73
CA THR A 566 9.73 3.32 10.57
C THR A 566 9.38 3.73 9.14
N ARG A 567 8.12 3.51 8.74
CA ARG A 567 7.57 4.05 7.49
C ARG A 567 6.59 5.16 7.82
N ALA A 568 6.81 6.31 7.21
CA ALA A 568 5.99 7.48 7.47
C ALA A 568 4.67 7.43 6.71
N GLY A 569 3.57 7.75 7.39
CA GLY A 569 2.34 8.16 6.72
C GLY A 569 2.51 9.57 6.17
N VAL A 570 2.28 9.76 4.85
CA VAL A 570 2.42 11.05 4.18
C VAL A 570 1.09 11.58 3.68
N LEU A 571 0.91 12.90 3.78
CA LEU A 571 -0.23 13.64 3.23
C LEU A 571 0.33 14.85 2.50
N LEU A 572 -0.21 15.15 1.32
CA LEU A 572 0.22 16.28 0.53
C LEU A 572 -0.93 17.30 0.42
N THR A 573 -0.63 18.56 0.70
CA THR A 573 -1.51 19.66 0.35
C THR A 573 -0.90 20.47 -0.79
N LYS A 574 -1.63 21.47 -1.28
CA LYS A 574 -1.13 22.41 -2.27
C LYS A 574 0.20 23.06 -1.85
N SER A 575 0.37 23.35 -0.56
CA SER A 575 1.51 24.11 -0.05
C SER A 575 2.51 23.29 0.77
N LEU A 576 2.11 22.16 1.37
CA LEU A 576 2.92 21.44 2.36
C LEU A 576 2.95 19.94 2.09
N LEU A 577 4.08 19.32 2.46
CA LEU A 577 4.17 17.88 2.69
C LEU A 577 4.06 17.62 4.18
N PHE A 578 3.11 16.79 4.59
CA PHE A 578 2.97 16.32 5.95
C PHE A 578 3.56 14.91 6.10
N VAL A 579 4.35 14.70 7.14
CA VAL A 579 5.08 13.45 7.40
C VAL A 579 4.90 13.03 8.86
N ALA A 580 4.17 11.94 9.09
CA ALA A 580 4.06 11.33 10.42
C ALA A 580 5.15 10.27 10.60
N GLU A 581 5.83 10.22 11.75
CA GLU A 581 6.97 9.31 11.93
C GLU A 581 6.64 7.82 11.70
N GLY A 582 5.38 7.44 11.92
CA GLY A 582 4.90 6.07 11.81
C GLY A 582 5.18 5.21 13.04
N THR A 583 4.89 3.91 12.94
CA THR A 583 4.97 2.95 14.03
C THR A 583 5.95 1.80 13.74
N GLY A 584 6.17 0.90 14.70
CA GLY A 584 6.90 -0.36 14.52
C GLY A 584 8.43 -0.29 14.64
N GLY A 585 8.99 0.90 14.85
CA GLY A 585 10.42 1.09 15.16
C GLY A 585 10.63 1.30 16.66
N PRO A 586 11.68 0.71 17.28
CA PRO A 586 12.12 1.17 18.59
C PRO A 586 12.49 2.66 18.49
N ASP A 587 12.16 3.43 19.52
CA ASP A 587 12.42 4.88 19.59
C ASP A 587 11.56 5.76 18.66
N ALA A 588 10.49 5.21 18.06
CA ALA A 588 9.49 6.03 17.36
C ALA A 588 8.84 7.04 18.31
N SER A 589 8.70 8.28 17.85
CA SER A 589 8.11 9.37 18.61
C SER A 589 6.77 9.80 17.98
N PRO A 590 5.82 10.26 18.79
CA PRO A 590 4.51 10.68 18.29
C PRO A 590 4.59 12.09 17.69
N ILE A 591 5.39 12.24 16.62
CA ILE A 591 5.65 13.53 15.98
C ILE A 591 5.08 13.52 14.57
N PHE A 592 4.39 14.60 14.24
CA PHE A 592 3.89 14.91 12.91
C PHE A 592 4.57 16.17 12.39
N ARG A 593 5.18 16.11 11.21
CA ARG A 593 5.97 17.22 10.65
C ARG A 593 5.27 17.84 9.46
N ALA A 594 5.28 19.17 9.41
CA ALA A 594 5.02 19.92 8.19
C ALA A 594 6.35 20.27 7.54
N VAL A 595 6.48 19.90 6.27
CA VAL A 595 7.71 19.98 5.48
C VAL A 595 7.46 20.85 4.26
N ASP A 596 8.41 21.72 3.94
CA ASP A 596 8.46 22.40 2.65
C ASP A 596 8.66 21.34 1.58
N LYS A 597 7.65 21.14 0.73
CA LYS A 597 7.66 20.06 -0.25
C LYS A 597 8.71 20.26 -1.35
N GLN A 598 9.21 21.48 -1.56
CA GLN A 598 10.23 21.77 -2.56
C GLN A 598 11.65 21.56 -2.03
N THR A 599 11.90 21.84 -0.74
CA THR A 599 13.26 21.78 -0.17
C THR A 599 13.50 20.61 0.78
N GLY A 600 12.44 20.04 1.36
CA GLY A 600 12.54 19.07 2.44
C GLY A 600 12.75 19.69 3.82
N ASP A 601 12.74 21.02 3.94
CA ASP A 601 12.94 21.70 5.23
C ASP A 601 11.73 21.47 6.15
N ILE A 602 11.98 21.16 7.42
CA ILE A 602 10.93 21.03 8.43
C ILE A 602 10.52 22.44 8.88
N LEU A 603 9.25 22.77 8.66
CA LEU A 603 8.67 24.07 8.97
C LEU A 603 8.00 24.08 10.34
N ALA A 604 7.40 22.96 10.74
CA ALA A 604 6.80 22.79 12.06
C ALA A 604 6.81 21.32 12.49
N GLU A 605 6.87 21.10 13.79
CA GLU A 605 6.62 19.82 14.44
C GLU A 605 5.36 19.94 15.30
N ILE A 606 4.48 18.95 15.18
CA ILE A 606 3.18 18.87 15.83
C ILE A 606 3.21 17.61 16.69
N GLU A 607 2.95 17.77 17.99
CA GLU A 607 2.88 16.64 18.91
C GLU A 607 1.57 15.88 18.72
N LEU A 608 1.67 14.56 18.54
CA LEU A 608 0.56 13.61 18.56
C LEU A 608 0.43 12.99 19.95
N PRO A 609 -0.78 12.55 20.38
CA PRO A 609 -0.92 11.87 21.66
C PRO A 609 -0.35 10.43 21.65
N ASN A 610 -0.13 9.86 20.46
CA ASN A 610 0.50 8.55 20.26
C ASN A 610 1.10 8.43 18.84
N LEU A 611 1.76 7.32 18.53
CA LEU A 611 2.35 7.07 17.21
C LEU A 611 1.26 7.02 16.15
N GLN A 612 1.55 7.53 14.95
CA GLN A 612 0.65 7.39 13.81
C GLN A 612 0.54 5.91 13.40
N THR A 613 -0.69 5.42 13.30
CA THR A 613 -1.01 4.04 12.88
C THR A 613 -1.80 4.02 11.58
N GLY A 614 -2.74 4.96 11.38
CA GLY A 614 -3.50 5.17 10.14
C GLY A 614 -3.01 6.38 9.37
N LEU A 615 -3.14 6.41 8.05
CA LEU A 615 -2.50 7.45 7.24
C LEU A 615 -3.19 8.82 7.46
N PRO A 616 -2.42 9.93 7.45
CA PRO A 616 -2.99 11.26 7.59
C PRO A 616 -3.87 11.62 6.39
N MET A 617 -4.97 12.31 6.63
CA MET A 617 -5.91 12.80 5.62
C MET A 617 -6.35 14.22 5.97
N THR A 618 -6.80 15.02 5.00
CA THR A 618 -7.33 16.37 5.28
C THR A 618 -8.69 16.59 4.59
N TYR A 619 -9.54 17.39 5.24
CA TYR A 619 -10.84 17.79 4.71
C TYR A 619 -11.16 19.21 5.14
N GLU A 620 -12.11 19.86 4.48
CA GLU A 620 -12.71 21.12 4.89
C GLU A 620 -14.20 20.93 5.17
N HIS A 621 -14.67 21.40 6.31
CA HIS A 621 -16.09 21.48 6.60
C HIS A 621 -16.43 22.81 7.26
N ASP A 622 -17.55 23.42 6.86
CA ASP A 622 -17.98 24.75 7.32
C ASP A 622 -16.88 25.83 7.27
N GLY A 623 -16.05 25.78 6.22
CA GLY A 623 -14.96 26.72 5.99
C GLY A 623 -13.74 26.54 6.91
N LYS A 624 -13.64 25.43 7.64
CA LYS A 624 -12.51 25.07 8.48
C LYS A 624 -11.84 23.81 7.98
N GLN A 625 -10.53 23.88 7.72
CA GLN A 625 -9.70 22.75 7.33
C GLN A 625 -9.27 21.95 8.57
N TYR A 626 -9.37 20.63 8.46
CA TYR A 626 -8.95 19.67 9.46
C TYR A 626 -7.92 18.70 8.87
N ILE A 627 -7.02 18.20 9.70
CA ILE A 627 -6.14 17.07 9.40
C ILE A 627 -6.43 15.97 10.42
N ALA A 628 -6.80 14.78 9.95
CA ALA A 628 -7.16 13.67 10.81
C ALA A 628 -6.29 12.43 10.55
N MET A 629 -6.05 11.63 11.59
CA MET A 629 -5.36 10.34 11.49
C MET A 629 -5.62 9.47 12.72
N PHE A 630 -5.53 8.14 12.56
CA PHE A 630 -5.45 7.25 13.71
C PHE A 630 -4.06 7.24 14.32
N VAL A 631 -4.02 7.31 15.64
CA VAL A 631 -2.83 7.16 16.45
C VAL A 631 -3.02 6.04 17.47
N GLY A 632 -1.95 5.30 17.79
CA GLY A 632 -2.02 4.12 18.65
C GLY A 632 -0.64 3.57 19.01
N GLY A 633 -0.61 2.65 19.97
CA GLY A 633 0.63 1.97 20.37
C GLY A 633 0.77 1.76 21.87
N GLY A 634 1.75 0.95 22.26
CA GLY A 634 2.05 0.65 23.67
C GLY A 634 0.96 -0.12 24.41
N GLY A 635 0.14 -0.89 23.69
CA GLY A 635 -1.00 -1.62 24.25
C GLY A 635 -2.18 -0.74 24.67
N ARG A 636 -2.16 0.56 24.34
CA ARG A 636 -3.28 1.49 24.55
C ARG A 636 -4.23 1.44 23.35
N PRO A 637 -5.55 1.64 23.54
CA PRO A 637 -6.49 1.78 22.44
C PRO A 637 -6.07 2.88 21.46
N ALA A 638 -6.36 2.65 20.18
CA ALA A 638 -6.19 3.63 19.14
C ALA A 638 -7.20 4.77 19.30
N GLU A 639 -6.83 5.94 18.80
CA GLU A 639 -7.64 7.14 18.80
C GLU A 639 -7.59 7.77 17.41
N LEU A 640 -8.75 8.14 16.86
CA LEU A 640 -8.81 9.06 15.73
C LEU A 640 -8.68 10.47 16.29
N VAL A 641 -7.66 11.21 15.86
CA VAL A 641 -7.44 12.60 16.27
C VAL A 641 -7.60 13.52 15.08
N ALA A 642 -8.14 14.72 15.31
CA ALA A 642 -8.22 15.77 14.30
C ALA A 642 -7.58 17.06 14.81
N TYR A 643 -6.80 17.70 13.94
CA TYR A 643 -6.13 18.96 14.18
C TYR A 643 -6.67 20.03 13.24
N ALA A 644 -6.77 21.27 13.74
CA ALA A 644 -7.17 22.41 12.94
C ALA A 644 -6.53 23.70 13.48
N LEU A 645 -6.62 24.80 12.72
CA LEU A 645 -6.26 26.12 13.22
C LEU A 645 -7.24 26.54 14.35
N PRO A 646 -6.78 27.34 15.35
CA PRO A 646 -7.58 27.73 16.50
C PRO A 646 -8.84 28.54 16.15
#